data_AF-A0A1I1AVX7-F1
#
_entry.id   AF-A0A1I1AVX7-F1
#
_cell.length_a   1.000
_cell.length_b   1.000
_cell.length_c   1.000
_cell.angle_alpha   90.00
_cell.angle_beta   90.00
_cell.angle_gamma   90.00
#
_symmetry.space_group_name_H-M   'P 1'
#
loop_
_entity.id
_entity.type
_entity.pdbx_description
1 polymer ?
#
loop_
_entity_poly.entity_id
_entity_poly.type
_entity_poly.pdbx_seq_one_letter_code
_entity_poly.pdbx_strand_id
1 'polypeptide(L)'
;MTVLSASTWGPQTSLDRVYNALEAAGLKPSRRSRDFKALCPVHDERTGSLHVTWRPDGDGGRVMLYCHGCQADAATIAEALGLTLIDLFDNPPPERDGEERWRVGRGAISRRAGRRRGRLGPLPRRRAVPEDDHEHAYVEQIVYPYLDADDVLVQEVVRSVCTREGCTSKTFTQRYVDHTTGEIQAQKPAWFAPVLYRLPAVQRAVSAGQAVWLLEGEKDVATAEGLGLVATTNTGGGKNFAAELAAPLAGAVVNVVLDRDGTGWARGLTVHERLTAAGAAEVHLLLPATTARKSDFTDHIAAGHSLDELVEVDVDDVRVWDATARVEDAYERIIAADDEIAWHLTEVQARRKSAPKTAEEHTRYAERWVAETEVCWEKIHDAAEEVTRAAVGRGSAWVLEAQRLVERLLQQATAGARAAHERAGKPLPPALSAAAAEPAPSATPDVDDAGASARDNVIDFPGRESTTGGGGTGGGGAGGGGHTSRAPYIERRDYRLVDGRIVEVRTERNGTQKFVQILNLDLHLDGREYMDTSSDVEDEVRDVLLQHNVVDMQGQPVIREERRVSHYLFSYTDPRNGERVQLRVEEDRARSGDFLDAVDLPGLEFDHSKTGKTKVLEAVRQISKDSVDHVQYRGTGWRLDPT
;
A
#
# COMPACT_ATOMS: atom_id res chain seq x y z
N MET A 1 38.85 -29.77 7.71
CA MET A 1 37.70 -29.13 7.02
C MET A 1 38.25 -27.95 6.25
N THR A 2 38.06 -27.92 4.93
CA THR A 2 38.54 -26.82 4.08
C THR A 2 37.42 -25.80 3.97
N VAL A 3 37.68 -24.55 4.35
CA VAL A 3 36.73 -23.45 4.14
C VAL A 3 36.73 -23.12 2.65
N LEU A 4 35.57 -23.22 2.00
CA LEU A 4 35.42 -22.74 0.62
C LEU A 4 35.18 -21.23 0.66
N SER A 5 35.97 -20.49 -0.11
CA SER A 5 35.94 -19.02 -0.17
C SER A 5 34.77 -18.50 -1.00
N ALA A 6 34.35 -17.26 -0.73
CA ALA A 6 33.27 -16.57 -1.44
C ALA A 6 33.65 -16.26 -2.91
N SER A 7 33.26 -17.15 -3.83
CA SER A 7 33.34 -16.95 -5.29
C SER A 7 32.40 -17.94 -6.01
N THR A 8 31.09 -17.82 -5.78
CA THR A 8 30.10 -18.91 -6.01
C THR A 8 28.95 -18.58 -6.97
N TRP A 9 28.97 -17.42 -7.63
CA TRP A 9 27.87 -16.92 -8.49
C TRP A 9 28.41 -16.46 -9.85
N GLY A 10 27.64 -16.68 -10.90
CA GLY A 10 28.08 -16.56 -12.30
C GLY A 10 27.47 -17.62 -13.22
N PRO A 11 27.63 -17.51 -14.55
CA PRO A 11 26.89 -18.31 -15.52
C PRO A 11 27.19 -19.81 -15.42
N GLN A 12 26.13 -20.61 -15.26
CA GLN A 12 26.10 -22.06 -15.00
C GLN A 12 26.52 -22.53 -13.60
N THR A 13 26.80 -21.63 -12.64
CA THR A 13 27.13 -22.02 -11.24
C THR A 13 26.01 -22.79 -10.54
N SER A 14 24.74 -22.52 -10.85
CA SER A 14 23.59 -23.31 -10.36
C SER A 14 23.59 -24.74 -10.89
N LEU A 15 23.99 -24.95 -12.15
CA LEU A 15 24.13 -26.28 -12.74
C LEU A 15 25.27 -27.05 -12.08
N ASP A 16 26.36 -26.38 -11.72
CA ASP A 16 27.47 -26.97 -10.97
C ASP A 16 27.06 -27.35 -9.54
N ARG A 17 26.33 -26.48 -8.81
CA ARG A 17 25.79 -26.82 -7.48
C ARG A 17 24.89 -28.06 -7.52
N VAL A 18 23.94 -28.11 -8.46
CA VAL A 18 23.03 -29.26 -8.63
C VAL A 18 23.78 -30.53 -9.04
N TYR A 19 24.77 -30.43 -9.94
CA TYR A 19 25.60 -31.57 -10.32
C TYR A 19 26.38 -32.13 -9.13
N ASN A 20 27.04 -31.26 -8.35
CA ASN A 20 27.85 -31.64 -7.20
C ASN A 20 27.00 -32.25 -6.08
N ALA A 21 25.78 -31.73 -5.84
CA ALA A 21 24.85 -32.30 -4.87
C ALA A 21 24.38 -33.71 -5.29
N LEU A 22 24.06 -33.92 -6.57
CA LEU A 22 23.70 -35.24 -7.12
C LEU A 22 24.88 -36.24 -7.09
N GLU A 23 26.12 -35.77 -7.26
CA GLU A 23 27.31 -36.62 -7.12
C GLU A 23 27.56 -36.99 -5.65
N ALA A 24 27.50 -36.02 -4.73
CA ALA A 24 27.66 -36.24 -3.29
C ALA A 24 26.59 -37.18 -2.70
N ALA A 25 25.35 -37.11 -3.20
CA ALA A 25 24.26 -38.03 -2.86
C ALA A 25 24.40 -39.42 -3.51
N GLY A 26 25.42 -39.66 -4.35
CA GLY A 26 25.64 -40.94 -5.03
C GLY A 26 24.67 -41.22 -6.19
N LEU A 27 23.93 -40.21 -6.66
CA LEU A 27 22.84 -40.32 -7.63
C LEU A 27 23.29 -40.34 -9.11
N LYS A 28 24.60 -40.56 -9.34
CA LYS A 28 25.23 -40.86 -10.64
C LYS A 28 24.84 -39.89 -11.79
N PRO A 29 25.03 -38.57 -11.62
CA PRO A 29 24.72 -37.60 -12.66
C PRO A 29 25.63 -37.74 -13.90
N SER A 30 25.04 -37.71 -15.09
CA SER A 30 25.67 -38.10 -16.36
C SER A 30 25.91 -36.92 -17.31
N ARG A 31 26.73 -35.95 -16.88
CA ARG A 31 26.92 -34.67 -17.57
C ARG A 31 27.68 -34.80 -18.89
N ARG A 32 27.10 -34.23 -19.96
CA ARG A 32 27.73 -34.04 -21.28
C ARG A 32 27.53 -32.64 -21.87
N SER A 33 26.62 -31.84 -21.29
CA SER A 33 26.22 -30.51 -21.76
C SER A 33 25.50 -29.76 -20.62
N ARG A 34 24.76 -28.71 -20.95
CA ARG A 34 23.81 -27.97 -20.07
C ARG A 34 22.58 -28.79 -19.64
N ASP A 35 22.35 -29.91 -20.32
CA ASP A 35 21.35 -30.93 -19.98
C ASP A 35 22.04 -32.23 -19.55
N PHE A 36 21.52 -32.88 -18.51
CA PHE A 36 21.95 -34.22 -18.10
C PHE A 36 20.86 -35.02 -17.37
N LYS A 37 21.13 -36.32 -17.14
CA LYS A 37 20.28 -37.18 -16.31
C LYS A 37 20.99 -37.67 -15.06
N ALA A 38 20.22 -37.87 -13.99
CA ALA A 38 20.66 -38.48 -12.73
C ALA A 38 19.57 -39.42 -12.20
N LEU A 39 19.89 -40.18 -11.15
CA LEU A 39 18.89 -40.86 -10.32
C LEU A 39 18.12 -39.80 -9.50
N CYS A 40 16.83 -40.03 -9.29
CA CYS A 40 15.96 -39.17 -8.50
C CYS A 40 16.25 -39.31 -6.99
N PRO A 41 16.38 -38.20 -6.22
CA PRO A 41 16.51 -38.25 -4.76
C PRO A 41 15.20 -38.59 -4.02
N VAL A 42 14.06 -38.49 -4.69
CA VAL A 42 12.72 -38.60 -4.07
C VAL A 42 12.14 -40.03 -4.15
N HIS A 43 12.68 -40.92 -5.00
CA HIS A 43 12.21 -42.31 -5.09
C HIS A 43 13.31 -43.26 -5.58
N ASP A 44 13.27 -44.52 -5.10
CA ASP A 44 14.21 -45.56 -5.50
C ASP A 44 14.06 -45.96 -6.98
N GLU A 45 15.08 -45.69 -7.78
CA GLU A 45 15.15 -46.12 -9.18
C GLU A 45 16.53 -46.69 -9.54
N ARG A 46 16.57 -47.52 -10.61
CA ARG A 46 17.82 -48.14 -11.12
C ARG A 46 18.31 -47.52 -12.43
N THR A 47 17.56 -46.58 -12.98
CA THR A 47 17.79 -45.92 -14.27
C THR A 47 17.33 -44.47 -14.15
N GLY A 48 18.22 -43.50 -14.39
CA GLY A 48 17.93 -42.09 -14.08
C GLY A 48 16.75 -41.49 -14.86
N SER A 49 15.67 -41.17 -14.14
CA SER A 49 14.48 -40.48 -14.66
C SER A 49 14.45 -38.98 -14.31
N LEU A 50 15.33 -38.51 -13.42
CA LEU A 50 15.55 -37.08 -13.18
C LEU A 50 16.34 -36.48 -14.35
N HIS A 51 15.70 -35.58 -15.11
CA HIS A 51 16.39 -34.65 -16.00
C HIS A 51 16.73 -33.37 -15.24
N VAL A 52 17.91 -32.85 -15.54
CA VAL A 52 18.42 -31.56 -15.08
C VAL A 52 18.75 -30.74 -16.32
N THR A 53 18.14 -29.57 -16.46
CA THR A 53 18.25 -28.69 -17.63
C THR A 53 18.53 -27.26 -17.20
N TRP A 54 19.69 -26.72 -17.54
CA TRP A 54 19.98 -25.30 -17.34
C TRP A 54 19.43 -24.44 -18.49
N ARG A 55 18.81 -23.30 -18.16
CA ARG A 55 18.31 -22.31 -19.11
C ARG A 55 18.92 -20.94 -18.81
N PRO A 56 19.38 -20.18 -19.82
CA PRO A 56 19.82 -18.80 -19.61
C PRO A 56 18.63 -17.92 -19.18
N ASP A 57 18.91 -16.93 -18.34
CA ASP A 57 17.93 -16.06 -17.72
C ASP A 57 18.60 -14.73 -17.33
N GLY A 58 18.35 -13.68 -18.11
CA GLY A 58 19.11 -12.42 -18.00
C GLY A 58 20.62 -12.65 -18.11
N ASP A 59 21.37 -12.08 -17.17
CA ASP A 59 22.84 -12.11 -17.10
C ASP A 59 23.38 -13.45 -16.53
N GLY A 60 22.50 -14.43 -16.31
CA GLY A 60 22.82 -15.73 -15.75
C GLY A 60 21.90 -16.83 -16.28
N GLY A 61 21.27 -17.58 -15.38
CA GLY A 61 20.43 -18.72 -15.73
C GLY A 61 19.85 -19.45 -14.54
N ARG A 62 19.03 -20.46 -14.82
CA ARG A 62 18.32 -21.27 -13.83
C ARG A 62 18.27 -22.75 -14.20
N VAL A 63 18.30 -23.62 -13.20
CA VAL A 63 18.17 -25.08 -13.34
C VAL A 63 16.72 -25.51 -13.21
N MET A 64 16.22 -26.18 -14.24
CA MET A 64 14.95 -26.91 -14.23
C MET A 64 15.21 -28.35 -13.79
N LEU A 65 14.46 -28.81 -12.77
CA LEU A 65 14.45 -30.19 -12.30
C LEU A 65 13.12 -30.85 -12.71
N TYR A 66 13.18 -32.01 -13.36
CA TYR A 66 11.98 -32.77 -13.71
C TYR A 66 12.22 -34.28 -13.66
N CYS A 67 11.47 -34.97 -12.79
CA CYS A 67 11.51 -36.42 -12.68
C CYS A 67 10.35 -37.07 -13.45
N HIS A 68 10.66 -37.90 -14.44
CA HIS A 68 9.66 -38.64 -15.21
C HIS A 68 9.01 -39.80 -14.42
N GLY A 69 9.64 -40.28 -13.34
CA GLY A 69 9.12 -41.37 -12.50
C GLY A 69 8.07 -40.92 -11.49
N CYS A 70 8.44 -40.03 -10.55
CA CYS A 70 7.57 -39.62 -9.45
C CYS A 70 6.78 -38.31 -9.69
N GLN A 71 7.15 -37.51 -10.70
CA GLN A 71 6.58 -36.17 -10.97
C GLN A 71 6.58 -35.19 -9.77
N ALA A 72 7.47 -35.41 -8.79
CA ALA A 72 7.67 -34.47 -7.68
C ALA A 72 8.09 -33.07 -8.20
N ASP A 73 7.71 -32.02 -7.47
CA ASP A 73 8.06 -30.67 -7.85
C ASP A 73 9.54 -30.33 -7.59
N ALA A 74 10.02 -29.27 -8.23
CA ALA A 74 11.43 -28.86 -8.13
C ALA A 74 11.84 -28.44 -6.71
N ALA A 75 10.88 -28.06 -5.84
CA ALA A 75 11.16 -27.76 -4.44
C ALA A 75 11.47 -29.04 -3.65
N THR A 76 10.61 -30.06 -3.78
CA THR A 76 10.79 -31.38 -3.16
C THR A 76 12.09 -32.04 -3.62
N ILE A 77 12.42 -31.92 -4.91
CA ILE A 77 13.66 -32.49 -5.47
C ILE A 77 14.90 -31.72 -4.99
N ALA A 78 14.84 -30.39 -4.85
CA ALA A 78 15.94 -29.59 -4.31
C ALA A 78 16.17 -29.86 -2.81
N GLU A 79 15.10 -29.89 -2.01
CA GLU A 79 15.14 -30.17 -0.57
C GLU A 79 15.75 -31.55 -0.30
N ALA A 80 15.38 -32.57 -1.08
CA ALA A 80 15.97 -33.91 -1.01
C ALA A 80 17.45 -33.99 -1.45
N LEU A 81 18.02 -32.91 -2.01
CA LEU A 81 19.45 -32.74 -2.30
C LEU A 81 20.16 -31.83 -1.28
N GLY A 82 19.46 -31.34 -0.27
CA GLY A 82 19.98 -30.33 0.66
C GLY A 82 20.13 -28.93 0.04
N LEU A 83 19.41 -28.65 -1.04
CA LEU A 83 19.42 -27.37 -1.76
C LEU A 83 18.12 -26.60 -1.52
N THR A 84 18.20 -25.27 -1.52
CA THR A 84 17.01 -24.41 -1.58
C THR A 84 16.58 -24.16 -3.03
N LEU A 85 15.39 -23.59 -3.22
CA LEU A 85 14.99 -23.07 -4.54
C LEU A 85 15.89 -21.94 -5.05
N ILE A 86 16.60 -21.23 -4.17
CA ILE A 86 17.49 -20.11 -4.53
C ILE A 86 18.77 -20.65 -5.18
N ASP A 87 19.28 -21.80 -4.71
CA ASP A 87 20.47 -22.46 -5.26
C ASP A 87 20.31 -22.90 -6.72
N LEU A 88 19.09 -22.97 -7.23
CA LEU A 88 18.77 -23.28 -8.62
C LEU A 88 19.00 -22.11 -9.59
N PHE A 89 19.42 -20.92 -9.12
CA PHE A 89 19.66 -19.72 -9.94
C PHE A 89 21.14 -19.29 -9.90
N ASP A 90 21.72 -18.95 -11.06
CA ASP A 90 23.10 -18.46 -11.18
C ASP A 90 23.28 -17.08 -10.52
N ASN A 91 22.26 -16.24 -10.71
CA ASN A 91 22.12 -14.91 -10.10
C ASN A 91 20.86 -14.96 -9.24
N PRO A 92 20.96 -15.37 -7.95
CA PRO A 92 19.84 -15.25 -7.04
C PRO A 92 19.50 -13.76 -6.85
N PRO A 93 18.26 -13.41 -6.44
CA PRO A 93 18.05 -12.09 -5.85
C PRO A 93 19.04 -11.94 -4.68
N PRO A 94 19.66 -10.77 -4.49
CA PRO A 94 20.61 -10.56 -3.39
C PRO A 94 19.97 -10.95 -2.05
N GLU A 95 20.79 -11.37 -1.09
CA GLU A 95 20.33 -11.46 0.29
C GLU A 95 19.71 -10.10 0.64
N ARG A 96 18.48 -10.12 1.15
CA ARG A 96 17.77 -8.89 1.47
C ARG A 96 18.42 -8.29 2.69
N ASP A 97 19.25 -7.27 2.45
CA ASP A 97 19.94 -6.51 3.47
C ASP A 97 18.99 -6.21 4.64
N GLY A 98 19.48 -6.41 5.86
CA GLY A 98 18.67 -6.31 7.08
C GLY A 98 18.16 -4.89 7.37
N GLU A 99 18.60 -3.91 6.59
CA GLU A 99 18.33 -2.50 6.76
C GLU A 99 16.97 -2.11 6.16
N GLU A 100 15.97 -2.03 7.05
CA GLU A 100 14.90 -1.03 7.11
C GLU A 100 14.25 -0.47 5.81
N ARG A 101 14.20 -1.24 4.71
CA ARG A 101 13.06 -1.13 3.78
C ARG A 101 11.82 -1.62 4.53
N TRP A 102 11.21 -0.69 5.28
CA TRP A 102 9.97 -0.85 6.04
C TRP A 102 8.98 -1.68 5.25
N ARG A 103 8.77 -2.93 5.69
CA ARG A 103 7.80 -3.79 5.03
C ARG A 103 6.41 -3.25 5.36
N VAL A 104 5.85 -2.49 4.42
CA VAL A 104 4.41 -2.36 4.23
C VAL A 104 3.87 -3.73 3.81
N GLY A 105 3.98 -4.70 4.72
CA GLY A 105 3.39 -6.01 4.58
C GLY A 105 1.88 -5.85 4.62
N ARG A 106 1.19 -6.71 3.86
CA ARG A 106 -0.27 -6.78 3.79
C ARG A 106 -0.95 -6.40 5.09
N GLY A 107 -1.99 -5.57 5.00
CA GLY A 107 -2.75 -5.06 6.13
C GLY A 107 -3.23 -6.18 7.04
N ALA A 108 -3.52 -5.84 8.30
CA ALA A 108 -3.93 -6.86 9.28
C ALA A 108 -5.16 -7.65 8.80
N ILE A 109 -6.03 -7.05 7.98
CA ILE A 109 -7.14 -7.71 7.28
C ILE A 109 -6.63 -8.71 6.25
N SER A 110 -5.84 -8.30 5.24
CA SER A 110 -5.36 -9.20 4.19
C SER A 110 -4.47 -10.34 4.71
N ARG A 111 -3.66 -10.11 5.77
CA ARG A 111 -2.92 -11.19 6.46
C ARG A 111 -3.84 -12.25 7.07
N ARG A 112 -4.94 -11.85 7.71
CA ARG A 112 -5.93 -12.77 8.31
C ARG A 112 -6.75 -13.49 7.25
N ALA A 113 -7.21 -12.78 6.22
CA ALA A 113 -7.99 -13.36 5.13
C ALA A 113 -7.17 -14.30 4.24
N GLY A 114 -5.90 -13.98 3.96
CA GLY A 114 -4.96 -14.86 3.26
C GLY A 114 -4.72 -16.18 3.98
N ARG A 115 -4.54 -16.16 5.32
CA ARG A 115 -4.46 -17.40 6.13
C ARG A 115 -5.75 -18.22 6.05
N ARG A 116 -6.92 -17.56 6.05
CA ARG A 116 -8.25 -18.20 5.97
C ARG A 116 -8.53 -18.85 4.61
N ARG A 117 -8.07 -18.26 3.50
CA ARG A 117 -8.25 -18.80 2.12
C ARG A 117 -7.21 -19.85 1.72
N GLY A 118 -6.03 -19.83 2.33
CA GLY A 118 -4.92 -20.69 1.92
C GLY A 118 -4.35 -20.33 0.54
N ARG A 119 -3.69 -21.29 -0.13
CA ARG A 119 -3.18 -21.10 -1.50
C ARG A 119 -4.31 -21.25 -2.52
N LEU A 120 -4.75 -20.12 -3.09
CA LEU A 120 -5.64 -20.13 -4.25
C LEU A 120 -4.88 -20.59 -5.50
N GLY A 121 -5.55 -21.38 -6.34
CA GLY A 121 -5.06 -21.70 -7.68
C GLY A 121 -5.12 -20.50 -8.64
N PRO A 122 -4.59 -20.64 -9.87
CA PRO A 122 -4.71 -19.62 -10.91
C PRO A 122 -6.19 -19.25 -11.16
N LEU A 123 -6.40 -18.03 -11.62
CA LEU A 123 -7.73 -17.60 -12.05
C LEU A 123 -8.21 -18.45 -13.25
N PRO A 124 -9.53 -18.67 -13.39
CA PRO A 124 -10.10 -19.14 -14.65
C PRO A 124 -9.71 -18.19 -15.77
N ARG A 125 -9.60 -18.68 -17.01
CA ARG A 125 -9.46 -17.78 -18.16
C ARG A 125 -10.72 -16.91 -18.24
N ARG A 126 -10.54 -15.60 -18.35
CA ARG A 126 -11.65 -14.70 -18.68
C ARG A 126 -12.24 -15.05 -20.05
N ARG A 127 -13.50 -14.70 -20.25
CA ARG A 127 -14.07 -14.63 -21.61
C ARG A 127 -13.24 -13.65 -22.44
N ALA A 128 -13.05 -13.98 -23.72
CA ALA A 128 -12.68 -12.96 -24.68
C ALA A 128 -13.86 -11.98 -24.78
N VAL A 129 -13.60 -10.71 -24.50
CA VAL A 129 -14.46 -9.63 -24.96
C VAL A 129 -14.35 -9.62 -26.49
N PRO A 130 -15.44 -9.47 -27.25
CA PRO A 130 -15.33 -9.14 -28.66
C PRO A 130 -14.74 -7.72 -28.75
N GLU A 131 -13.44 -7.63 -29.03
CA GLU A 131 -12.83 -6.38 -29.48
C GLU A 131 -13.40 -6.02 -30.86
N ASP A 132 -13.22 -4.77 -31.31
CA ASP A 132 -13.44 -4.40 -32.73
C ASP A 132 -12.30 -4.97 -33.60
N ASP A 133 -12.15 -6.30 -33.54
CA ASP A 133 -11.06 -7.12 -34.08
C ASP A 133 -11.16 -7.19 -35.61
N HIS A 134 -10.70 -6.10 -36.23
CA HIS A 134 -10.30 -6.08 -37.60
C HIS A 134 -8.81 -6.42 -37.69
N GLU A 135 -8.45 -7.18 -38.72
CA GLU A 135 -7.04 -7.47 -39.03
C GLU A 135 -6.23 -6.16 -39.12
N HIS A 136 -5.36 -5.94 -38.13
CA HIS A 136 -4.59 -4.71 -38.00
C HIS A 136 -3.41 -4.69 -38.98
N ALA A 137 -3.58 -4.02 -40.12
CA ALA A 137 -2.47 -3.64 -40.98
C ALA A 137 -1.74 -2.43 -40.36
N TYR A 138 -0.59 -2.65 -39.72
CA TYR A 138 0.27 -1.59 -39.17
C TYR A 138 1.25 -1.07 -40.23
N VAL A 139 1.46 0.26 -40.26
CA VAL A 139 2.53 0.93 -41.03
C VAL A 139 3.41 1.75 -40.11
N GLU A 140 4.72 1.81 -40.42
CA GLU A 140 5.68 2.67 -39.70
C GLU A 140 5.30 4.14 -39.92
N GLN A 141 5.19 4.90 -38.83
CA GLN A 141 4.81 6.32 -38.85
C GLN A 141 5.99 7.23 -38.52
N ILE A 142 6.75 6.87 -37.47
CA ILE A 142 7.93 7.62 -36.99
C ILE A 142 8.96 6.61 -36.48
N VAL A 143 10.24 6.85 -36.77
CA VAL A 143 11.38 6.14 -36.19
C VAL A 143 12.15 7.13 -35.32
N TYR A 144 12.34 6.80 -34.04
CA TYR A 144 13.07 7.60 -33.07
C TYR A 144 14.48 7.00 -32.88
N PRO A 145 15.57 7.66 -33.33
CA PRO A 145 16.92 7.16 -33.16
C PRO A 145 17.45 7.44 -31.76
N TYR A 146 17.97 6.40 -31.09
CA TYR A 146 18.63 6.48 -29.80
C TYR A 146 20.15 6.39 -30.03
N LEU A 147 20.83 7.50 -29.71
CA LEU A 147 22.27 7.62 -29.79
C LEU A 147 22.89 7.42 -28.41
N ASP A 148 24.10 6.86 -28.35
CA ASP A 148 24.94 6.85 -27.14
C ASP A 148 25.64 8.21 -26.92
N ALA A 149 26.64 8.25 -26.03
CA ALA A 149 27.36 9.47 -25.67
C ALA A 149 28.31 9.98 -26.76
N ASP A 150 28.69 9.14 -27.73
CA ASP A 150 29.63 9.47 -28.81
C ASP A 150 28.87 9.83 -30.12
N ASP A 151 27.58 10.19 -30.00
CA ASP A 151 26.63 10.43 -31.10
C ASP A 151 26.43 9.18 -32.02
N VAL A 152 26.72 7.95 -31.54
CA VAL A 152 26.60 6.69 -32.31
C VAL A 152 25.22 6.04 -32.13
N LEU A 153 24.61 5.57 -33.23
CA LEU A 153 23.30 4.91 -33.22
C LEU A 153 23.37 3.49 -32.61
N VAL A 154 22.64 3.28 -31.51
CA VAL A 154 22.60 1.98 -30.79
C VAL A 154 21.21 1.36 -30.71
N GLN A 155 20.14 2.14 -30.90
CA GLN A 155 18.76 1.66 -30.89
C GLN A 155 17.84 2.54 -31.76
N GLU A 156 16.78 1.96 -32.31
CA GLU A 156 15.62 2.70 -32.83
C GLU A 156 14.35 2.29 -32.08
N VAL A 157 13.44 3.25 -31.83
CA VAL A 157 12.05 2.94 -31.49
C VAL A 157 11.17 3.31 -32.67
N VAL A 158 10.48 2.31 -33.22
CA VAL A 158 9.59 2.45 -34.37
C VAL A 158 8.16 2.53 -33.85
N ARG A 159 7.53 3.70 -34.00
CA ARG A 159 6.10 3.84 -33.80
C ARG A 159 5.38 3.50 -35.10
N SER A 160 4.51 2.51 -35.03
CA SER A 160 3.60 2.13 -36.11
C SER A 160 2.14 2.39 -35.73
N VAL A 161 1.30 2.65 -36.72
CA VAL A 161 -0.16 2.89 -36.56
C VAL A 161 -0.96 2.00 -37.50
N CYS A 162 -2.18 1.64 -37.11
CA CYS A 162 -3.06 0.89 -37.99
C CYS A 162 -3.58 1.77 -39.15
N THR A 163 -3.67 1.21 -40.36
CA THR A 163 -4.20 1.91 -41.55
C THR A 163 -5.72 1.84 -41.70
N ARG A 164 -6.40 1.08 -40.83
CA ARG A 164 -7.86 0.93 -40.85
C ARG A 164 -8.52 2.26 -40.46
N GLU A 165 -9.40 2.75 -41.32
CA GLU A 165 -10.22 3.94 -41.02
C GLU A 165 -11.00 3.75 -39.70
N GLY A 166 -10.98 4.77 -38.85
CA GLY A 166 -11.55 4.72 -37.49
C GLY A 166 -10.68 4.04 -36.42
N CYS A 167 -9.60 3.33 -36.78
CA CYS A 167 -8.71 2.71 -35.81
C CYS A 167 -7.62 3.69 -35.33
N THR A 168 -7.46 3.81 -34.01
CA THR A 168 -6.41 4.61 -33.36
C THR A 168 -5.27 3.76 -32.79
N SER A 169 -5.25 2.45 -33.06
CA SER A 169 -4.25 1.53 -32.52
C SER A 169 -2.83 1.89 -32.97
N LYS A 170 -1.91 1.88 -32.01
CA LYS A 170 -0.49 2.21 -32.16
C LYS A 170 0.37 1.13 -31.51
N THR A 171 1.45 0.74 -32.18
CA THR A 171 2.44 -0.23 -31.68
C THR A 171 3.82 0.40 -31.67
N PHE A 172 4.69 -0.07 -30.77
CA PHE A 172 6.05 0.42 -30.61
C PHE A 172 7.02 -0.77 -30.66
N THR A 173 7.84 -0.82 -31.72
CA THR A 173 8.80 -1.91 -31.95
C THR A 173 10.20 -1.38 -31.71
N GLN A 174 10.99 -2.09 -30.90
CA GLN A 174 12.39 -1.73 -30.64
C GLN A 174 13.32 -2.47 -31.60
N ARG A 175 14.27 -1.73 -32.16
CA ARG A 175 15.39 -2.24 -32.97
C ARG A 175 16.68 -1.91 -32.24
N TYR A 176 17.61 -2.85 -32.22
CA TYR A 176 18.91 -2.71 -31.55
C TYR A 176 20.00 -2.75 -32.61
N VAL A 177 20.88 -1.76 -32.64
CA VAL A 177 21.86 -1.56 -33.71
C VAL A 177 23.25 -1.86 -33.15
N ASP A 178 23.91 -2.88 -33.72
CA ASP A 178 25.32 -3.11 -33.48
C ASP A 178 26.13 -2.11 -34.32
N HIS A 179 26.72 -1.11 -33.68
CA HIS A 179 27.50 -0.07 -34.36
C HIS A 179 28.79 -0.60 -35.04
N THR A 180 29.28 -1.80 -34.67
CA THR A 180 30.49 -2.39 -35.24
C THR A 180 30.20 -3.12 -36.55
N THR A 181 29.01 -3.73 -36.68
CA THR A 181 28.62 -4.50 -37.87
C THR A 181 27.57 -3.82 -38.75
N GLY A 182 26.80 -2.88 -38.18
CA GLY A 182 25.60 -2.31 -38.78
C GLY A 182 24.37 -3.23 -38.72
N GLU A 183 24.44 -4.37 -38.01
CA GLU A 183 23.32 -5.31 -37.92
C GLU A 183 22.20 -4.80 -36.99
N ILE A 184 20.96 -4.96 -37.45
CA ILE A 184 19.75 -4.58 -36.71
C ILE A 184 19.08 -5.82 -36.14
N GLN A 185 18.90 -5.85 -34.82
CA GLN A 185 18.33 -6.98 -34.06
C GLN A 185 16.98 -6.58 -33.45
N ALA A 186 16.00 -7.49 -33.51
CA ALA A 186 14.63 -7.26 -33.01
C ALA A 186 14.39 -7.75 -31.56
N GLN A 187 15.42 -8.31 -30.92
CA GLN A 187 15.41 -8.74 -29.51
C GLN A 187 16.56 -8.04 -28.80
N LYS A 188 16.40 -7.69 -27.52
CA LYS A 188 17.43 -7.00 -26.73
C LYS A 188 18.71 -7.85 -26.66
N PRO A 189 19.85 -7.40 -27.23
CA PRO A 189 21.11 -8.12 -27.13
C PRO A 189 21.69 -8.05 -25.72
N ALA A 190 22.45 -9.07 -25.30
CA ALA A 190 23.07 -9.12 -23.97
C ALA A 190 24.16 -8.04 -23.75
N TRP A 191 24.69 -7.45 -24.83
CA TRP A 191 25.66 -6.35 -24.77
C TRP A 191 25.01 -4.96 -24.70
N PHE A 192 23.68 -4.85 -24.86
CA PHE A 192 23.03 -3.55 -25.01
C PHE A 192 22.77 -2.85 -23.66
N ALA A 193 23.50 -1.76 -23.43
CA ALA A 193 23.25 -0.80 -22.38
C ALA A 193 22.09 0.15 -22.79
N PRO A 194 21.07 0.36 -21.93
CA PRO A 194 20.02 1.36 -22.18
C PRO A 194 20.61 2.78 -22.22
N VAL A 195 20.14 3.60 -23.16
CA VAL A 195 20.49 5.03 -23.27
C VAL A 195 19.24 5.91 -23.26
N LEU A 196 19.39 7.17 -22.83
CA LEU A 196 18.32 8.17 -22.91
C LEU A 196 18.07 8.60 -24.37
N TYR A 197 16.83 8.93 -24.70
CA TYR A 197 16.52 9.54 -25.99
C TYR A 197 17.25 10.89 -26.11
N ARG A 198 17.96 11.12 -27.22
CA ARG A 198 18.76 12.33 -27.45
C ARG A 198 19.87 12.57 -26.40
N LEU A 199 20.45 11.50 -25.84
CA LEU A 199 21.51 11.55 -24.81
C LEU A 199 22.62 12.61 -25.08
N PRO A 200 23.19 12.76 -26.29
CA PRO A 200 24.17 13.81 -26.57
C PRO A 200 23.65 15.24 -26.35
N ALA A 201 22.37 15.51 -26.63
CA ALA A 201 21.75 16.80 -26.37
C ALA A 201 21.53 17.03 -24.86
N VAL A 202 21.16 15.98 -24.12
CA VAL A 202 21.06 15.99 -22.64
C VAL A 202 22.42 16.34 -22.03
N GLN A 203 23.49 15.61 -22.39
CA GLN A 203 24.83 15.84 -21.85
C GLN A 203 25.33 17.27 -22.13
N ARG A 204 25.04 17.82 -23.32
CA ARG A 204 25.36 19.21 -23.67
C ARG A 204 24.57 20.22 -22.82
N ALA A 205 23.30 19.98 -22.53
CA ALA A 205 22.48 20.84 -21.67
C ALA A 205 22.95 20.81 -20.20
N VAL A 206 23.19 19.62 -19.64
CA VAL A 206 23.71 19.46 -18.27
C VAL A 206 25.08 20.15 -18.13
N SER A 207 25.98 19.96 -19.10
CA SER A 207 27.29 20.64 -19.14
C SER A 207 27.20 22.17 -19.25
N ALA A 208 26.09 22.70 -19.74
CA ALA A 208 25.82 24.13 -19.86
C ALA A 208 25.01 24.71 -18.68
N GLY A 209 24.61 23.88 -17.71
CA GLY A 209 23.71 24.28 -16.62
C GLY A 209 22.26 24.56 -17.07
N GLN A 210 21.85 24.05 -18.23
CA GLN A 210 20.49 24.20 -18.74
C GLN A 210 19.59 23.07 -18.21
N ALA A 211 18.39 23.41 -17.75
CA ALA A 211 17.39 22.45 -17.30
C ALA A 211 16.96 21.47 -18.41
N VAL A 212 16.77 20.21 -18.04
CA VAL A 212 16.40 19.10 -18.94
C VAL A 212 14.99 18.63 -18.63
N TRP A 213 14.20 18.39 -19.67
CA TRP A 213 12.80 17.95 -19.55
C TRP A 213 12.69 16.43 -19.74
N LEU A 214 12.21 15.71 -18.73
CA LEU A 214 12.06 14.26 -18.76
C LEU A 214 10.59 13.88 -18.89
N LEU A 215 10.18 13.52 -20.10
CA LEU A 215 8.79 13.25 -20.48
C LEU A 215 8.55 11.74 -20.57
N GLU A 216 7.30 11.29 -20.77
CA GLU A 216 6.97 9.85 -20.80
C GLU A 216 7.22 9.19 -22.15
N GLY A 217 6.87 9.84 -23.26
CA GLY A 217 6.98 9.29 -24.62
C GLY A 217 7.80 10.15 -25.58
N GLU A 218 8.27 9.54 -26.68
CA GLU A 218 9.03 10.25 -27.72
C GLU A 218 8.16 11.26 -28.51
N LYS A 219 6.83 11.08 -28.50
CA LYS A 219 5.80 12.04 -28.99
C LYS A 219 5.98 13.40 -28.29
N ASP A 220 6.05 13.35 -26.97
CA ASP A 220 6.09 14.51 -26.10
C ASP A 220 7.46 15.18 -26.17
N VAL A 221 8.53 14.40 -26.27
CA VAL A 221 9.88 14.92 -26.54
C VAL A 221 9.96 15.66 -27.87
N ALA A 222 9.33 15.17 -28.93
CA ALA A 222 9.25 15.89 -30.21
C ALA A 222 8.41 17.18 -30.10
N THR A 223 7.36 17.19 -29.27
CA THR A 223 6.57 18.40 -29.00
C THR A 223 7.39 19.44 -28.24
N ALA A 224 8.14 19.02 -27.22
CA ALA A 224 9.01 19.87 -26.42
C ALA A 224 10.21 20.42 -27.23
N GLU A 225 10.80 19.62 -28.12
CA GLU A 225 11.79 20.08 -29.10
C GLU A 225 11.20 21.16 -30.02
N GLY A 226 9.95 21.01 -30.46
CA GLY A 226 9.23 22.04 -31.23
C GLY A 226 9.07 23.38 -30.51
N LEU A 227 9.19 23.39 -29.18
CA LEU A 227 9.20 24.59 -28.32
C LEU A 227 10.63 25.06 -27.96
N GLY A 228 11.67 24.42 -28.50
CA GLY A 228 13.08 24.73 -28.23
C GLY A 228 13.65 24.13 -26.95
N LEU A 229 12.93 23.23 -26.28
CA LEU A 229 13.36 22.60 -25.03
C LEU A 229 14.32 21.43 -25.29
N VAL A 230 15.29 21.23 -24.39
CA VAL A 230 16.07 19.98 -24.35
C VAL A 230 15.28 18.96 -23.54
N ALA A 231 14.54 18.12 -24.26
CA ALA A 231 13.73 17.04 -23.71
C ALA A 231 14.28 15.63 -24.03
N THR A 232 13.91 14.65 -23.20
CA THR A 232 14.37 13.25 -23.24
C THR A 232 13.31 12.29 -22.65
N THR A 233 13.43 10.99 -22.94
CA THR A 233 12.68 9.88 -22.32
C THR A 233 13.49 8.57 -22.37
N ASN A 234 12.95 7.50 -21.77
CA ASN A 234 13.45 6.14 -21.81
C ASN A 234 12.68 5.26 -22.80
N THR A 235 13.32 4.23 -23.38
CA THR A 235 12.59 3.23 -24.15
C THR A 235 11.70 2.36 -23.28
N GLY A 236 10.63 1.80 -23.89
CA GLY A 236 9.71 0.88 -23.22
C GLY A 236 8.63 1.53 -22.35
N GLY A 237 8.47 2.85 -22.42
CA GLY A 237 7.43 3.60 -21.70
C GLY A 237 7.67 3.72 -20.19
N GLY A 238 6.73 4.36 -19.48
CA GLY A 238 6.96 4.90 -18.15
C GLY A 238 7.44 3.93 -17.05
N LYS A 239 7.21 2.62 -17.19
CA LYS A 239 7.59 1.61 -16.17
C LYS A 239 9.04 1.11 -16.29
N ASN A 240 9.80 1.57 -17.30
CA ASN A 240 11.12 1.04 -17.66
C ASN A 240 12.29 2.03 -17.49
N PHE A 241 12.17 3.02 -16.59
CA PHE A 241 13.25 3.96 -16.29
C PHE A 241 14.36 3.31 -15.43
N ALA A 242 15.33 2.65 -16.06
CA ALA A 242 16.45 1.97 -15.42
C ALA A 242 17.38 2.94 -14.64
N ALA A 243 18.20 2.43 -13.71
CA ALA A 243 19.01 3.29 -12.83
C ALA A 243 20.19 3.96 -13.58
N GLU A 244 20.73 3.26 -14.58
CA GLU A 244 21.78 3.73 -15.49
C GLU A 244 21.32 4.96 -16.30
N LEU A 245 20.01 5.08 -16.55
CA LEU A 245 19.41 6.21 -17.26
C LEU A 245 19.35 7.50 -16.42
N ALA A 246 19.53 7.41 -15.11
CA ALA A 246 19.60 8.59 -14.24
C ALA A 246 21.02 9.20 -14.20
N ALA A 247 22.07 8.41 -14.42
CA ALA A 247 23.46 8.87 -14.31
C ALA A 247 23.84 10.04 -15.25
N PRO A 248 23.34 10.13 -16.51
CA PRO A 248 23.58 11.29 -17.38
C PRO A 248 22.90 12.59 -16.93
N LEU A 249 22.07 12.55 -15.88
CA LEU A 249 21.33 13.69 -15.32
C LEU A 249 21.88 14.12 -13.95
N ALA A 250 23.02 13.56 -13.50
CA ALA A 250 23.72 14.01 -12.31
C ALA A 250 24.11 15.49 -12.43
N GLY A 251 23.85 16.28 -11.37
CA GLY A 251 24.06 17.73 -11.35
C GLY A 251 23.07 18.56 -12.17
N ALA A 252 22.08 17.95 -12.83
CA ALA A 252 21.10 18.66 -13.66
C ALA A 252 19.91 19.18 -12.83
N VAL A 253 19.28 20.27 -13.30
CA VAL A 253 17.89 20.60 -12.97
C VAL A 253 16.99 19.81 -13.92
N VAL A 254 16.08 18.98 -13.39
CA VAL A 254 15.25 18.07 -14.19
C VAL A 254 13.76 18.34 -13.97
N ASN A 255 13.09 18.71 -15.05
CA ASN A 255 11.64 18.93 -15.09
C ASN A 255 10.96 17.65 -15.58
N VAL A 256 10.40 16.87 -14.66
CA VAL A 256 9.74 15.59 -14.95
C VAL A 256 8.24 15.84 -15.14
N VAL A 257 7.73 15.72 -16.36
CA VAL A 257 6.29 15.81 -16.61
C VAL A 257 5.67 14.41 -16.55
N LEU A 258 4.57 14.28 -15.80
CA LEU A 258 3.86 13.02 -15.60
C LEU A 258 2.55 12.98 -16.41
N ASP A 259 2.27 11.85 -17.04
CA ASP A 259 0.95 11.60 -17.63
C ASP A 259 -0.09 11.48 -16.50
N ARG A 260 -1.31 11.99 -16.72
CA ARG A 260 -2.39 11.96 -15.71
C ARG A 260 -3.05 10.58 -15.56
N ASP A 261 -2.27 9.54 -15.28
CA ASP A 261 -2.74 8.17 -15.03
C ASP A 261 -1.82 7.35 -14.08
N GLY A 262 -2.29 6.19 -13.62
CA GLY A 262 -1.58 5.34 -12.65
C GLY A 262 -0.22 4.78 -13.10
N THR A 263 0.12 4.85 -14.38
CA THR A 263 1.48 4.60 -14.87
C THR A 263 2.37 5.80 -14.65
N GLY A 264 1.87 7.02 -14.90
CA GLY A 264 2.62 8.26 -14.69
C GLY A 264 2.88 8.56 -13.22
N TRP A 265 1.93 8.24 -12.32
CA TRP A 265 2.16 8.34 -10.87
C TRP A 265 3.30 7.42 -10.41
N ALA A 266 3.23 6.13 -10.79
CA ALA A 266 4.27 5.15 -10.46
C ALA A 266 5.62 5.48 -11.10
N ARG A 267 5.62 6.06 -12.32
CA ARG A 267 6.81 6.59 -12.98
C ARG A 267 7.41 7.75 -12.20
N GLY A 268 6.62 8.75 -11.82
CA GLY A 268 7.09 9.94 -11.11
C GLY A 268 7.85 9.59 -9.83
N LEU A 269 7.29 8.70 -9.02
CA LEU A 269 7.96 8.16 -7.83
C LEU A 269 9.29 7.47 -8.17
N THR A 270 9.28 6.58 -9.18
CA THR A 270 10.45 5.79 -9.61
C THR A 270 11.57 6.66 -10.18
N VAL A 271 11.20 7.68 -10.95
CA VAL A 271 12.12 8.66 -11.54
C VAL A 271 12.69 9.57 -10.46
N HIS A 272 11.86 10.09 -9.55
CA HIS A 272 12.32 10.92 -8.44
C HIS A 272 13.31 10.19 -7.51
N GLU A 273 13.03 8.94 -7.11
CA GLU A 273 13.95 8.10 -6.32
C GLU A 273 15.32 7.99 -7.03
N ARG A 274 15.33 7.75 -8.34
CA ARG A 274 16.54 7.48 -9.12
C ARG A 274 17.34 8.74 -9.48
N LEU A 275 16.68 9.86 -9.80
CA LEU A 275 17.35 11.13 -10.06
C LEU A 275 17.97 11.71 -8.78
N THR A 276 17.26 11.60 -7.65
CA THR A 276 17.80 12.00 -6.33
C THR A 276 19.01 11.13 -5.97
N ALA A 277 18.92 9.81 -6.15
CA ALA A 277 20.03 8.89 -5.88
C ALA A 277 21.22 9.06 -6.84
N ALA A 278 20.99 9.50 -8.08
CA ALA A 278 22.05 9.84 -9.04
C ALA A 278 22.67 11.23 -8.81
N GLY A 279 22.16 12.02 -7.85
CA GLY A 279 22.67 13.35 -7.54
C GLY A 279 22.29 14.42 -8.57
N ALA A 280 21.08 14.36 -9.14
CA ALA A 280 20.48 15.54 -9.80
C ALA A 280 20.44 16.72 -8.82
N ALA A 281 20.59 17.94 -9.31
CA ALA A 281 20.62 19.15 -8.47
C ALA A 281 19.24 19.52 -7.95
N GLU A 282 18.24 19.57 -8.84
CA GLU A 282 16.83 19.85 -8.53
C GLU A 282 15.95 18.94 -9.40
N VAL A 283 14.83 18.45 -8.86
CA VAL A 283 13.90 17.55 -9.55
C VAL A 283 12.47 18.03 -9.31
N HIS A 284 11.87 18.63 -10.33
CA HIS A 284 10.49 19.13 -10.29
C HIS A 284 9.55 18.08 -10.88
N LEU A 285 8.47 17.74 -10.19
CA LEU A 285 7.40 16.91 -10.74
C LEU A 285 6.27 17.83 -11.21
N LEU A 286 5.91 17.74 -12.49
CA LEU A 286 5.01 18.65 -13.18
C LEU A 286 3.83 17.89 -13.79
N LEU A 287 2.62 18.46 -13.71
CA LEU A 287 1.43 17.92 -14.35
C LEU A 287 0.90 18.85 -15.46
N PRO A 288 0.34 18.29 -16.56
CA PRO A 288 -0.56 19.00 -17.45
C PRO A 288 -1.66 19.78 -16.69
N ALA A 289 -1.95 21.03 -17.08
CA ALA A 289 -3.06 21.81 -16.51
C ALA A 289 -4.43 21.18 -16.83
N THR A 290 -4.52 20.53 -17.99
CA THR A 290 -5.67 19.76 -18.47
C THR A 290 -6.05 18.65 -17.49
N THR A 291 -7.21 18.77 -16.83
CA THR A 291 -7.68 17.80 -15.82
C THR A 291 -8.22 16.47 -16.39
N ALA A 292 -7.94 16.13 -17.64
CA ALA A 292 -8.41 14.91 -18.28
C ALA A 292 -7.60 13.68 -17.83
N ARG A 293 -8.29 12.55 -17.59
CA ARG A 293 -7.64 11.24 -17.33
C ARG A 293 -6.80 10.87 -18.54
N LYS A 294 -5.52 10.54 -18.32
CA LYS A 294 -4.50 10.26 -19.36
C LYS A 294 -4.09 11.43 -20.26
N SER A 295 -4.28 12.69 -19.83
CA SER A 295 -3.62 13.81 -20.53
C SER A 295 -2.10 13.66 -20.43
N ASP A 296 -1.41 13.75 -21.56
CA ASP A 296 0.05 13.84 -21.65
C ASP A 296 0.53 15.29 -21.86
N PHE A 297 1.85 15.50 -22.01
CA PHE A 297 2.45 16.82 -22.21
C PHE A 297 2.08 17.42 -23.57
N THR A 298 2.01 16.63 -24.65
CA THR A 298 1.51 17.17 -25.92
C THR A 298 0.07 17.63 -25.82
N ASP A 299 -0.78 16.93 -25.06
CA ASP A 299 -2.19 17.29 -24.90
C ASP A 299 -2.36 18.62 -24.13
N HIS A 300 -1.48 18.93 -23.17
CA HIS A 300 -1.39 20.24 -22.50
C HIS A 300 -1.14 21.38 -23.50
N ILE A 301 -0.12 21.22 -24.36
CA ILE A 301 0.25 22.20 -25.40
C ILE A 301 -0.84 22.28 -26.49
N ALA A 302 -1.46 21.16 -26.86
CA ALA A 302 -2.54 21.11 -27.85
C ALA A 302 -3.85 21.75 -27.36
N ALA A 303 -4.09 21.77 -26.04
CA ALA A 303 -5.16 22.54 -25.42
C ALA A 303 -4.88 24.06 -25.38
N GLY A 304 -3.66 24.49 -25.74
CA GLY A 304 -3.25 25.89 -25.82
C GLY A 304 -2.63 26.45 -24.54
N HIS A 305 -2.31 25.62 -23.55
CA HIS A 305 -1.62 26.05 -22.34
C HIS A 305 -0.12 26.27 -22.58
N SER A 306 0.44 27.20 -21.82
CA SER A 306 1.87 27.52 -21.76
C SER A 306 2.64 26.62 -20.78
N LEU A 307 3.98 26.64 -20.85
CA LEU A 307 4.84 25.88 -19.93
C LEU A 307 4.68 26.35 -18.48
N ASP A 308 4.43 27.63 -18.27
CA ASP A 308 4.24 28.25 -16.95
C ASP A 308 2.90 27.89 -16.29
N GLU A 309 1.99 27.24 -17.03
CA GLU A 309 0.72 26.68 -16.52
C GLU A 309 0.85 25.21 -16.08
N LEU A 310 2.01 24.57 -16.23
CA LEU A 310 2.25 23.24 -15.68
C LEU A 310 2.17 23.28 -14.15
N VAL A 311 1.42 22.36 -13.57
CA VAL A 311 1.17 22.32 -12.12
C VAL A 311 2.28 21.53 -11.44
N GLU A 312 3.15 22.22 -10.70
CA GLU A 312 4.15 21.57 -9.84
C GLU A 312 3.48 20.83 -8.67
N VAL A 313 3.96 19.62 -8.39
CA VAL A 313 3.41 18.72 -7.36
C VAL A 313 4.50 18.06 -6.52
N ASP A 314 4.21 17.84 -5.23
CA ASP A 314 5.11 17.16 -4.30
C ASP A 314 5.11 15.63 -4.54
N VAL A 315 6.25 14.99 -4.34
CA VAL A 315 6.44 13.53 -4.52
C VAL A 315 5.53 12.68 -3.63
N ASP A 316 5.17 13.12 -2.42
CA ASP A 316 4.19 12.40 -1.58
C ASP A 316 2.75 12.65 -2.02
N ASP A 317 2.43 13.83 -2.55
CA ASP A 317 1.11 14.08 -3.16
C ASP A 317 0.92 13.17 -4.39
N VAL A 318 1.97 12.97 -5.21
CA VAL A 318 2.00 11.95 -6.27
C VAL A 318 1.88 10.52 -5.70
N ARG A 319 2.47 10.25 -4.52
CA ARG A 319 2.34 8.94 -3.83
C ARG A 319 0.89 8.64 -3.43
N VAL A 320 0.13 9.65 -3.00
CA VAL A 320 -1.32 9.52 -2.74
C VAL A 320 -2.07 9.14 -4.03
N TRP A 321 -1.69 9.72 -5.17
CA TRP A 321 -2.35 9.42 -6.44
C TRP A 321 -1.96 8.08 -7.05
N ASP A 322 -0.74 7.56 -6.83
CA ASP A 322 -0.39 6.16 -7.10
C ASP A 322 -1.25 5.20 -6.26
N ALA A 323 -1.41 5.44 -4.96
CA ALA A 323 -2.28 4.64 -4.10
C ALA A 323 -3.76 4.72 -4.50
N THR A 324 -4.22 5.90 -4.95
CA THR A 324 -5.57 6.09 -5.51
C THR A 324 -5.75 5.34 -6.83
N ALA A 325 -4.78 5.37 -7.74
CA ALA A 325 -4.83 4.59 -8.96
C ALA A 325 -4.85 3.08 -8.65
N ARG A 326 -4.07 2.60 -7.67
CA ARG A 326 -4.16 1.20 -7.18
C ARG A 326 -5.55 0.82 -6.68
N VAL A 327 -6.32 1.76 -6.12
CA VAL A 327 -7.73 1.56 -5.75
C VAL A 327 -8.64 1.47 -6.97
N GLU A 328 -8.51 2.38 -7.94
CA GLU A 328 -9.26 2.31 -9.23
C GLU A 328 -9.01 0.98 -9.95
N ASP A 329 -7.74 0.63 -10.13
CA ASP A 329 -7.26 -0.55 -10.85
C ASP A 329 -7.74 -1.86 -10.20
N ALA A 330 -7.93 -1.87 -8.88
CA ALA A 330 -8.51 -2.98 -8.13
C ALA A 330 -10.05 -2.99 -8.17
N TYR A 331 -10.71 -1.84 -8.27
CA TYR A 331 -12.16 -1.72 -8.38
C TYR A 331 -12.66 -2.10 -9.78
N GLU A 332 -12.00 -1.65 -10.85
CA GLU A 332 -12.25 -2.12 -12.22
C GLU A 332 -12.12 -3.66 -12.31
N ARG A 333 -11.19 -4.25 -11.53
CA ARG A 333 -11.04 -5.71 -11.39
C ARG A 333 -12.15 -6.41 -10.60
N ILE A 334 -12.83 -5.73 -9.65
CA ILE A 334 -14.02 -6.28 -8.95
C ILE A 334 -15.22 -6.32 -9.90
N ILE A 335 -15.48 -5.24 -10.64
CA ILE A 335 -16.59 -5.16 -11.62
C ILE A 335 -16.50 -6.33 -12.60
N ALA A 336 -15.37 -6.42 -13.31
CA ALA A 336 -15.14 -7.47 -14.30
C ALA A 336 -14.91 -8.88 -13.69
N ALA A 337 -14.95 -9.04 -12.36
CA ALA A 337 -15.04 -10.34 -11.69
C ALA A 337 -16.50 -10.71 -11.39
N ASP A 338 -17.36 -9.77 -10.98
CA ASP A 338 -18.80 -10.03 -10.82
C ASP A 338 -19.48 -10.36 -12.16
N ASP A 339 -19.05 -9.74 -13.27
CA ASP A 339 -19.48 -10.11 -14.62
C ASP A 339 -19.17 -11.58 -14.98
N GLU A 340 -18.01 -12.10 -14.54
CA GLU A 340 -17.62 -13.49 -14.74
C GLU A 340 -18.37 -14.45 -13.79
N ILE A 341 -18.63 -14.03 -12.55
CA ILE A 341 -19.46 -14.79 -11.60
C ILE A 341 -20.89 -14.91 -12.15
N ALA A 342 -21.50 -13.82 -12.61
CA ALA A 342 -22.84 -13.80 -13.18
C ALA A 342 -22.95 -14.68 -14.43
N TRP A 343 -21.95 -14.65 -15.32
CA TRP A 343 -21.92 -15.53 -16.48
C TRP A 343 -21.76 -17.00 -16.10
N HIS A 344 -20.76 -17.35 -15.28
CA HIS A 344 -20.56 -18.73 -14.86
C HIS A 344 -21.80 -19.31 -14.16
N LEU A 345 -22.47 -18.55 -13.29
CA LEU A 345 -23.71 -18.99 -12.65
C LEU A 345 -24.87 -19.20 -13.64
N THR A 346 -24.92 -18.41 -14.72
CA THR A 346 -25.86 -18.63 -15.83
C THR A 346 -25.53 -19.94 -16.56
N GLU A 347 -24.25 -20.21 -16.82
CA GLU A 347 -23.79 -21.45 -17.47
C GLU A 347 -24.04 -22.70 -16.61
N VAL A 348 -23.91 -22.58 -15.28
CA VAL A 348 -24.31 -23.61 -14.30
C VAL A 348 -25.79 -23.93 -14.44
N GLN A 349 -26.66 -22.92 -14.45
CA GLN A 349 -28.11 -23.13 -14.57
C GLN A 349 -28.48 -23.81 -15.89
N ALA A 350 -27.92 -23.35 -17.01
CA ALA A 350 -28.16 -23.91 -18.34
C ALA A 350 -27.69 -25.37 -18.47
N ARG A 351 -26.55 -25.73 -17.85
CA ARG A 351 -25.95 -27.09 -17.96
C ARG A 351 -26.38 -28.05 -16.85
N ARG A 352 -27.06 -27.58 -15.81
CA ARG A 352 -27.43 -28.38 -14.61
C ARG A 352 -28.10 -29.73 -14.91
N LYS A 353 -28.86 -29.84 -16.00
CA LYS A 353 -29.53 -31.08 -16.43
C LYS A 353 -28.84 -31.81 -17.58
N SER A 354 -28.13 -31.09 -18.46
CA SER A 354 -27.59 -31.61 -19.72
C SER A 354 -26.10 -32.00 -19.63
N ALA A 355 -25.31 -31.30 -18.82
CA ALA A 355 -23.88 -31.52 -18.65
C ALA A 355 -23.46 -31.23 -17.19
N PRO A 356 -23.85 -32.08 -16.21
CA PRO A 356 -23.66 -31.78 -14.79
C PRO A 356 -22.19 -31.58 -14.38
N LYS A 357 -21.24 -32.34 -14.96
CA LYS A 357 -19.81 -32.14 -14.71
C LYS A 357 -19.30 -30.75 -15.12
N THR A 358 -19.78 -30.23 -16.24
CA THR A 358 -19.45 -28.88 -16.72
C THR A 358 -20.12 -27.81 -15.86
N ALA A 359 -21.32 -28.09 -15.31
CA ALA A 359 -21.95 -27.22 -14.31
C ALA A 359 -21.16 -27.21 -12.98
N GLU A 360 -20.63 -28.34 -12.51
CA GLU A 360 -19.71 -28.37 -11.36
C GLU A 360 -18.42 -27.57 -11.64
N GLU A 361 -17.89 -27.64 -12.86
CA GLU A 361 -16.70 -26.89 -13.28
C GLU A 361 -16.94 -25.37 -13.29
N HIS A 362 -18.03 -24.91 -13.92
CA HIS A 362 -18.43 -23.50 -13.88
C HIS A 362 -18.74 -23.01 -12.45
N THR A 363 -19.26 -23.89 -11.58
CA THR A 363 -19.44 -23.56 -10.16
C THR A 363 -18.08 -23.24 -9.52
N ARG A 364 -17.07 -24.11 -9.68
CA ARG A 364 -15.71 -23.87 -9.16
C ARG A 364 -15.08 -22.60 -9.74
N TYR A 365 -15.33 -22.26 -11.00
CA TYR A 365 -14.86 -21.02 -11.60
C TYR A 365 -15.53 -19.79 -11.00
N ALA A 366 -16.86 -19.80 -10.81
CA ALA A 366 -17.57 -18.73 -10.10
C ALA A 366 -17.00 -18.55 -8.67
N GLU A 367 -16.78 -19.64 -7.93
CA GLU A 367 -16.18 -19.60 -6.59
C GLU A 367 -14.77 -18.98 -6.58
N ARG A 368 -13.94 -19.29 -7.58
CA ARG A 368 -12.60 -18.68 -7.67
C ARG A 368 -12.64 -17.20 -8.04
N TRP A 369 -13.63 -16.74 -8.82
CA TRP A 369 -13.84 -15.31 -9.05
C TRP A 369 -14.39 -14.58 -7.82
N VAL A 370 -15.26 -15.20 -7.02
CA VAL A 370 -15.69 -14.65 -5.71
C VAL A 370 -14.48 -14.47 -4.77
N ALA A 371 -13.56 -15.44 -4.75
CA ALA A 371 -12.31 -15.30 -4.01
C ALA A 371 -11.40 -14.18 -4.55
N GLU A 372 -11.58 -13.74 -5.81
CA GLU A 372 -10.84 -12.59 -6.37
C GLU A 372 -11.47 -11.25 -6.02
N THR A 373 -12.80 -11.14 -5.87
CA THR A 373 -13.42 -9.88 -5.40
C THR A 373 -13.00 -9.56 -3.97
N GLU A 374 -12.90 -10.56 -3.09
CA GLU A 374 -12.32 -10.37 -1.74
C GLU A 374 -10.83 -9.99 -1.78
N VAL A 375 -10.04 -10.61 -2.66
CA VAL A 375 -8.60 -10.29 -2.84
C VAL A 375 -8.39 -8.89 -3.43
N CYS A 376 -9.28 -8.39 -4.28
CA CYS A 376 -9.23 -7.02 -4.78
C CYS A 376 -9.75 -6.01 -3.76
N TRP A 377 -10.80 -6.34 -3.01
CA TRP A 377 -11.28 -5.51 -1.89
C TRP A 377 -10.20 -5.33 -0.81
N GLU A 378 -9.41 -6.37 -0.50
CA GLU A 378 -8.23 -6.26 0.38
C GLU A 378 -7.20 -5.25 -0.13
N LYS A 379 -6.90 -5.23 -1.43
CA LYS A 379 -5.96 -4.26 -2.02
C LYS A 379 -6.50 -2.83 -1.91
N ILE A 380 -7.81 -2.66 -2.11
CA ILE A 380 -8.49 -1.37 -1.95
C ILE A 380 -8.44 -0.90 -0.50
N HIS A 381 -8.66 -1.80 0.47
CA HIS A 381 -8.58 -1.46 1.88
C HIS A 381 -7.15 -1.11 2.33
N ASP A 382 -6.15 -1.92 1.96
CA ASP A 382 -4.74 -1.68 2.29
C ASP A 382 -4.24 -0.35 1.67
N ALA A 383 -4.66 -0.01 0.44
CA ALA A 383 -4.34 1.26 -0.22
C ALA A 383 -5.18 2.45 0.29
N ALA A 384 -6.41 2.24 0.74
CA ALA A 384 -7.20 3.28 1.39
C ALA A 384 -6.61 3.69 2.74
N GLU A 385 -6.09 2.74 3.53
CA GLU A 385 -5.32 3.04 4.74
C GLU A 385 -4.06 3.88 4.43
N GLU A 386 -3.43 3.70 3.26
CA GLU A 386 -2.28 4.50 2.80
C GLU A 386 -2.69 5.95 2.47
N VAL A 387 -3.73 6.13 1.64
CA VAL A 387 -4.27 7.45 1.27
C VAL A 387 -4.77 8.24 2.48
N THR A 388 -5.54 7.61 3.38
CA THR A 388 -6.06 8.27 4.59
C THR A 388 -4.92 8.72 5.52
N ARG A 389 -3.88 7.90 5.72
CA ARG A 389 -2.72 8.31 6.56
C ARG A 389 -1.96 9.48 5.96
N ALA A 390 -1.80 9.54 4.64
CA ALA A 390 -1.17 10.67 3.97
C ALA A 390 -2.02 11.95 4.08
N ALA A 391 -3.34 11.85 3.89
CA ALA A 391 -4.26 12.99 3.99
C ALA A 391 -4.35 13.59 5.40
N VAL A 392 -4.21 12.79 6.46
CA VAL A 392 -4.10 13.28 7.85
C VAL A 392 -2.86 14.16 8.07
N GLY A 393 -1.76 13.91 7.33
CA GLY A 393 -0.55 14.74 7.37
C GLY A 393 -0.52 15.91 6.39
N ARG A 394 -1.31 15.88 5.30
CA ARG A 394 -1.24 16.83 4.18
C ARG A 394 -2.62 17.27 3.70
N GLY A 395 -2.97 18.53 3.97
CA GLY A 395 -4.27 19.13 3.61
C GLY A 395 -4.36 19.73 2.19
N SER A 396 -3.59 19.23 1.21
CA SER A 396 -3.63 19.79 -0.15
C SER A 396 -4.98 19.50 -0.83
N ALA A 397 -5.46 20.41 -1.68
CA ALA A 397 -6.75 20.24 -2.35
C ALA A 397 -6.79 18.97 -3.24
N TRP A 398 -5.65 18.60 -3.81
CA TRP A 398 -5.48 17.42 -4.67
C TRP A 398 -5.43 16.12 -3.87
N VAL A 399 -4.85 16.12 -2.66
CA VAL A 399 -4.91 14.98 -1.72
C VAL A 399 -6.32 14.81 -1.13
N LEU A 400 -7.03 15.90 -0.83
CA LEU A 400 -8.43 15.87 -0.40
C LEU A 400 -9.40 15.39 -1.50
N GLU A 401 -9.07 15.61 -2.78
CA GLU A 401 -9.79 15.02 -3.90
C GLU A 401 -9.59 13.50 -3.97
N ALA A 402 -8.33 13.04 -3.90
CA ALA A 402 -7.96 11.63 -3.84
C ALA A 402 -8.66 10.87 -2.70
N GLN A 403 -8.63 11.42 -1.48
CA GLN A 403 -9.30 10.82 -0.32
C GLN A 403 -10.79 10.60 -0.59
N ARG A 404 -11.51 11.63 -1.07
CA ARG A 404 -12.95 11.53 -1.37
C ARG A 404 -13.25 10.52 -2.48
N LEU A 405 -12.34 10.34 -3.45
CA LEU A 405 -12.47 9.33 -4.50
C LEU A 405 -12.30 7.93 -3.91
N VAL A 406 -11.27 7.71 -3.11
CA VAL A 406 -10.96 6.44 -2.45
C VAL A 406 -12.05 6.01 -1.46
N GLU A 407 -12.62 6.93 -0.68
CA GLU A 407 -13.75 6.65 0.21
C GLU A 407 -14.97 6.12 -0.55
N ARG A 408 -15.34 6.76 -1.67
CA ARG A 408 -16.44 6.29 -2.54
C ARG A 408 -16.15 4.92 -3.15
N LEU A 409 -14.93 4.72 -3.66
CA LEU A 409 -14.52 3.46 -4.27
C LEU A 409 -14.45 2.31 -3.25
N LEU A 410 -14.01 2.56 -2.02
CA LEU A 410 -14.04 1.57 -0.92
C LEU A 410 -15.48 1.18 -0.55
N GLN A 411 -16.41 2.13 -0.48
CA GLN A 411 -17.83 1.84 -0.24
C GLN A 411 -18.42 0.98 -1.38
N GLN A 412 -18.18 1.38 -2.64
CA GLN A 412 -18.65 0.64 -3.82
C GLN A 412 -18.03 -0.76 -3.94
N ALA A 413 -16.72 -0.89 -3.69
CA ALA A 413 -16.02 -2.17 -3.66
C ALA A 413 -16.55 -3.10 -2.54
N THR A 414 -16.86 -2.56 -1.37
CA THR A 414 -17.44 -3.32 -0.25
C THR A 414 -18.83 -3.84 -0.62
N ALA A 415 -19.66 -3.02 -1.27
CA ALA A 415 -20.97 -3.44 -1.77
C ALA A 415 -20.83 -4.52 -2.87
N GLY A 416 -19.95 -4.32 -3.85
CA GLY A 416 -19.71 -5.25 -4.96
C GLY A 416 -19.16 -6.61 -4.50
N ALA A 417 -18.17 -6.62 -3.60
CA ALA A 417 -17.62 -7.86 -3.06
C ALA A 417 -18.66 -8.64 -2.23
N ARG A 418 -19.53 -7.96 -1.48
CA ARG A 418 -20.66 -8.60 -0.79
C ARG A 418 -21.70 -9.16 -1.76
N ALA A 419 -22.11 -8.37 -2.76
CA ALA A 419 -23.04 -8.81 -3.79
C ALA A 419 -22.53 -10.05 -4.55
N ALA A 420 -21.23 -10.11 -4.86
CA ALA A 420 -20.58 -11.28 -5.48
C ALA A 420 -20.69 -12.55 -4.61
N HIS A 421 -20.45 -12.43 -3.30
CA HIS A 421 -20.64 -13.54 -2.34
C HIS A 421 -22.11 -13.97 -2.26
N GLU A 422 -23.04 -13.02 -2.13
CA GLU A 422 -24.49 -13.27 -2.04
C GLU A 422 -25.03 -13.92 -3.33
N ARG A 423 -24.62 -13.43 -4.51
CA ARG A 423 -24.94 -13.95 -5.84
C ARG A 423 -24.50 -15.41 -6.01
N ALA A 424 -23.34 -15.77 -5.46
CA ALA A 424 -22.79 -17.13 -5.49
C ALA A 424 -23.25 -18.02 -4.32
N GLY A 425 -24.11 -17.53 -3.41
CA GLY A 425 -24.57 -18.27 -2.23
C GLY A 425 -23.44 -18.61 -1.24
N LYS A 426 -22.36 -17.82 -1.20
CA LYS A 426 -21.22 -18.02 -0.31
C LYS A 426 -21.37 -17.19 0.98
N PRO A 427 -20.94 -17.71 2.14
CA PRO A 427 -20.95 -16.95 3.38
C PRO A 427 -20.05 -15.71 3.28
N LEU A 428 -20.46 -14.62 3.92
CA LEU A 428 -19.67 -13.39 3.96
C LEU A 428 -18.44 -13.56 4.88
N PRO A 429 -17.23 -13.15 4.44
CA PRO A 429 -16.06 -13.07 5.29
C PRO A 429 -16.26 -12.08 6.44
N PRO A 430 -15.66 -12.31 7.63
CA PRO A 430 -15.83 -11.41 8.78
C PRO A 430 -15.47 -9.94 8.51
N ALA A 431 -14.49 -9.68 7.63
CA ALA A 431 -14.08 -8.31 7.27
C ALA A 431 -15.17 -7.59 6.45
N LEU A 432 -15.72 -8.23 5.41
CA LEU A 432 -16.86 -7.71 4.62
C LEU A 432 -18.16 -7.64 5.43
N SER A 433 -18.30 -8.46 6.49
CA SER A 433 -19.42 -8.38 7.42
C SER A 433 -19.29 -7.23 8.43
N ALA A 434 -18.08 -6.97 8.94
CA ALA A 434 -17.83 -5.91 9.92
C ALA A 434 -17.99 -4.50 9.33
N ALA A 435 -17.65 -4.32 8.04
CA ALA A 435 -17.84 -3.07 7.30
C ALA A 435 -19.32 -2.64 7.14
N ALA A 436 -20.28 -3.41 7.64
CA ALA A 436 -21.69 -3.06 7.68
C ALA A 436 -22.11 -2.23 8.93
N ALA A 437 -21.20 -2.02 9.89
CA ALA A 437 -21.53 -1.53 11.22
C ALA A 437 -21.68 0.00 11.35
N GLU A 438 -21.23 0.79 10.37
CA GLU A 438 -21.38 2.24 10.38
C GLU A 438 -22.53 2.69 9.45
N PRO A 439 -23.65 3.19 10.01
CA PRO A 439 -24.71 3.78 9.20
C PRO A 439 -24.29 5.18 8.72
N ALA A 440 -24.29 5.40 7.41
CA ALA A 440 -24.00 6.71 6.84
C ALA A 440 -25.05 7.75 7.28
N PRO A 441 -24.64 8.98 7.68
CA PRO A 441 -25.58 10.04 8.02
C PRO A 441 -26.36 10.51 6.78
N SER A 442 -27.69 10.44 6.84
CA SER A 442 -28.57 10.85 5.75
C SER A 442 -28.67 12.37 5.62
N ALA A 443 -28.41 12.91 4.42
CA ALA A 443 -28.50 14.34 4.13
C ALA A 443 -29.88 14.73 3.56
N THR A 444 -30.47 15.82 4.10
CA THR A 444 -31.62 16.56 3.56
C THR A 444 -31.48 18.05 3.92
N PRO A 445 -32.04 19.01 3.14
CA PRO A 445 -31.60 20.42 3.12
C PRO A 445 -32.38 21.39 4.05
N ASP A 446 -31.95 22.66 4.00
CA ASP A 446 -32.25 23.79 4.92
C ASP A 446 -33.64 24.45 4.80
N VAL A 447 -34.09 25.10 5.90
CA VAL A 447 -34.87 26.38 5.97
C VAL A 447 -34.59 27.06 7.33
N ASP A 448 -34.66 28.40 7.39
CA ASP A 448 -34.24 29.30 8.48
C ASP A 448 -35.17 29.50 9.72
N ASP A 449 -34.55 30.16 10.73
CA ASP A 449 -35.06 31.27 11.59
C ASP A 449 -35.33 31.04 13.10
N ALA A 450 -35.36 32.14 13.85
CA ALA A 450 -34.87 32.31 15.22
C ALA A 450 -35.83 31.98 16.39
N GLY A 451 -35.26 31.83 17.60
CA GLY A 451 -36.03 31.79 18.86
C GLY A 451 -35.23 31.39 20.12
N ALA A 452 -34.41 32.28 20.69
CA ALA A 452 -33.75 32.08 21.98
C ALA A 452 -34.73 32.27 23.18
N SER A 453 -34.48 31.90 24.43
CA SER A 453 -33.31 31.38 25.17
C SER A 453 -33.82 30.49 26.35
N ALA A 454 -33.22 30.17 27.50
CA ALA A 454 -31.96 30.43 28.25
C ALA A 454 -31.93 29.45 29.46
N ARG A 455 -30.89 29.25 30.29
CA ARG A 455 -29.40 29.32 30.19
C ARG A 455 -28.86 28.79 31.53
N ASP A 456 -28.17 27.65 31.55
CA ASP A 456 -27.24 27.29 32.64
C ASP A 456 -25.78 27.67 32.27
N ASN A 457 -25.04 28.25 33.21
CA ASN A 457 -23.66 28.74 33.17
C ASN A 457 -22.81 28.48 31.90
N VAL A 458 -22.53 29.56 31.15
CA VAL A 458 -21.53 29.67 30.07
C VAL A 458 -20.68 30.91 30.36
N ILE A 459 -19.40 30.93 29.97
CA ILE A 459 -18.52 32.09 30.09
C ILE A 459 -18.90 33.11 28.99
N ASP A 460 -19.18 34.36 29.37
CA ASP A 460 -19.67 35.41 28.47
C ASP A 460 -18.87 36.70 28.66
N PHE A 461 -18.60 37.43 27.56
CA PHE A 461 -17.88 38.72 27.55
C PHE A 461 -18.87 39.91 27.70
N PRO A 462 -18.42 41.14 28.05
CA PRO A 462 -19.23 42.03 28.91
C PRO A 462 -20.38 42.79 28.22
N GLY A 463 -21.54 42.88 28.91
CA GLY A 463 -22.79 43.44 28.34
C GLY A 463 -23.86 44.01 29.32
N ARG A 464 -23.48 44.47 30.53
CA ARG A 464 -24.22 45.42 31.41
C ARG A 464 -25.68 45.14 31.88
N GLU A 465 -25.78 44.61 33.11
CA GLU A 465 -26.69 44.98 34.25
C GLU A 465 -28.25 44.84 34.20
N SER A 466 -28.78 44.14 35.23
CA SER A 466 -30.05 44.38 35.98
C SER A 466 -31.41 43.94 35.38
N THR A 467 -32.44 43.46 36.12
CA THR A 467 -32.60 43.00 37.54
C THR A 467 -33.90 42.17 37.76
N THR A 468 -33.95 41.32 38.80
CA THR A 468 -35.15 40.69 39.48
C THR A 468 -36.09 39.75 38.68
N GLY A 469 -36.77 38.73 39.26
CA GLY A 469 -36.65 38.10 40.60
C GLY A 469 -37.86 37.20 41.03
N GLY A 470 -37.60 36.03 41.64
CA GLY A 470 -38.60 35.11 42.30
C GLY A 470 -39.39 34.16 41.36
N GLY A 471 -39.98 33.02 41.78
CA GLY A 471 -39.94 32.28 43.06
C GLY A 471 -41.21 31.40 43.30
N GLY A 472 -41.11 30.10 43.62
CA GLY A 472 -42.28 29.22 43.87
C GLY A 472 -41.95 27.75 44.25
N THR A 473 -42.89 27.01 44.87
CA THR A 473 -42.60 25.74 45.61
C THR A 473 -43.71 24.66 45.60
N GLY A 474 -43.33 23.38 45.73
CA GLY A 474 -44.17 22.24 46.16
C GLY A 474 -44.75 21.34 45.04
N GLY A 475 -45.08 20.05 45.26
CA GLY A 475 -44.75 19.18 46.40
C GLY A 475 -45.61 17.89 46.52
N GLY A 476 -44.97 16.72 46.70
CA GLY A 476 -45.55 15.48 47.27
C GLY A 476 -46.30 14.51 46.34
N GLY A 477 -46.16 13.19 46.59
CA GLY A 477 -47.01 12.14 46.01
C GLY A 477 -46.34 10.77 45.79
N ALA A 478 -46.86 9.72 46.42
CA ALA A 478 -46.52 8.31 46.13
C ALA A 478 -47.23 7.84 44.82
N GLY A 479 -46.90 6.74 44.16
CA GLY A 479 -45.87 5.71 44.39
C GLY A 479 -46.33 4.37 43.77
N GLY A 480 -45.41 3.58 43.22
CA GLY A 480 -45.77 2.31 42.56
C GLY A 480 -44.55 1.57 42.01
N GLY A 481 -44.42 0.28 42.34
CA GLY A 481 -43.28 -0.53 41.94
C GLY A 481 -43.41 -1.10 40.53
N GLY A 482 -42.39 -0.89 39.69
CA GLY A 482 -42.29 -1.51 38.38
C GLY A 482 -40.82 -1.66 37.98
N HIS A 483 -40.26 -2.87 38.17
CA HIS A 483 -38.90 -3.19 37.71
C HIS A 483 -38.87 -3.30 36.17
N THR A 484 -38.79 -2.15 35.51
CA THR A 484 -38.28 -2.10 34.14
C THR A 484 -36.77 -2.32 34.21
N SER A 485 -36.26 -3.31 33.47
CA SER A 485 -34.83 -3.59 33.29
C SER A 485 -34.22 -2.54 32.34
N ARG A 486 -34.24 -1.28 32.78
CA ARG A 486 -33.66 -0.16 32.06
C ARG A 486 -32.14 -0.35 32.03
N ALA A 487 -31.63 -0.81 30.89
CA ALA A 487 -30.19 -0.94 30.67
C ALA A 487 -29.49 0.39 31.02
N PRO A 488 -28.28 0.35 31.62
CA PRO A 488 -27.60 1.57 32.03
C PRO A 488 -27.36 2.47 30.82
N TYR A 489 -28.06 3.60 30.78
CA TYR A 489 -27.84 4.63 29.78
C TYR A 489 -26.52 5.32 30.11
N ILE A 490 -25.44 4.82 29.50
CA ILE A 490 -24.13 5.45 29.56
C ILE A 490 -24.21 6.72 28.71
N GLU A 491 -24.41 7.84 29.38
CA GLU A 491 -24.39 9.17 28.78
C GLU A 491 -22.99 9.45 28.25
N ARG A 492 -22.78 9.18 26.95
CA ARG A 492 -21.49 9.32 26.28
C ARG A 492 -21.10 10.79 26.23
N ARG A 493 -20.20 11.19 27.13
CA ARG A 493 -19.60 12.53 27.11
C ARG A 493 -18.91 12.76 25.77
N ASP A 494 -18.97 13.99 25.29
CA ASP A 494 -18.13 14.44 24.18
C ASP A 494 -17.05 15.38 24.71
N TYR A 495 -15.84 15.21 24.20
CA TYR A 495 -14.66 15.97 24.60
C TYR A 495 -13.93 16.43 23.33
N ARG A 496 -13.53 17.70 23.28
CA ARG A 496 -12.85 18.29 22.12
C ARG A 496 -11.69 19.18 22.56
N LEU A 497 -10.72 19.36 21.68
CA LEU A 497 -9.70 20.40 21.80
C LEU A 497 -10.21 21.66 21.09
N VAL A 498 -10.19 22.81 21.77
CA VAL A 498 -10.59 24.13 21.25
C VAL A 498 -9.60 25.15 21.78
N ASP A 499 -8.95 25.92 20.89
CA ASP A 499 -7.96 26.95 21.22
C ASP A 499 -6.87 26.51 22.22
N GLY A 500 -6.36 25.28 22.03
CA GLY A 500 -5.34 24.67 22.92
C GLY A 500 -5.88 24.19 24.28
N ARG A 501 -7.21 24.13 24.48
CA ARG A 501 -7.85 23.70 25.73
C ARG A 501 -8.76 22.49 25.51
N ILE A 502 -8.77 21.57 26.47
CA ILE A 502 -9.66 20.41 26.47
C ILE A 502 -10.98 20.80 27.13
N VAL A 503 -12.09 20.64 26.40
CA VAL A 503 -13.44 21.00 26.83
C VAL A 503 -14.41 19.82 26.75
N GLU A 504 -15.25 19.67 27.77
CA GLU A 504 -16.43 18.79 27.76
C GLU A 504 -17.57 19.50 27.02
N VAL A 505 -18.09 18.87 25.96
CA VAL A 505 -19.18 19.40 25.14
C VAL A 505 -20.51 18.83 25.63
N ARG A 506 -21.29 19.67 26.32
CA ARG A 506 -22.63 19.33 26.79
C ARG A 506 -23.67 19.88 25.83
N THR A 507 -24.29 19.01 25.04
CA THR A 507 -25.41 19.36 24.17
C THR A 507 -26.71 19.35 24.98
N GLU A 508 -27.34 20.52 25.13
CA GLU A 508 -28.66 20.65 25.76
C GLU A 508 -29.78 20.13 24.85
N ARG A 509 -30.97 19.85 25.41
CA ARG A 509 -32.13 19.32 24.66
C ARG A 509 -32.66 20.25 23.55
N ASN A 510 -32.19 21.48 23.49
CA ASN A 510 -32.47 22.48 22.45
C ASN A 510 -31.40 22.51 21.33
N GLY A 511 -30.40 21.61 21.37
CA GLY A 511 -29.28 21.56 20.43
C GLY A 511 -28.09 22.46 20.78
N THR A 512 -28.20 23.33 21.79
CA THR A 512 -27.13 24.25 22.20
C THR A 512 -25.97 23.46 22.80
N GLN A 513 -24.77 23.61 22.26
CA GLN A 513 -23.54 23.04 22.81
C GLN A 513 -22.91 24.01 23.83
N LYS A 514 -22.55 23.50 25.01
CA LYS A 514 -21.81 24.22 26.04
C LYS A 514 -20.46 23.57 26.27
N PHE A 515 -19.42 24.40 26.29
CA PHE A 515 -18.04 23.98 26.47
C PHE A 515 -17.62 24.23 27.92
N VAL A 516 -17.38 23.16 28.68
CA VAL A 516 -16.88 23.23 30.06
C VAL A 516 -15.40 22.89 30.05
N GLN A 517 -14.54 23.82 30.48
CA GLN A 517 -13.09 23.60 30.55
C GLN A 517 -12.76 22.43 31.49
N ILE A 518 -11.95 21.49 31.00
CA ILE A 518 -11.45 20.31 31.74
C ILE A 518 -9.95 20.46 32.02
N LEU A 519 -9.20 20.96 31.04
CA LEU A 519 -7.78 21.27 31.14
C LEU A 519 -7.47 22.42 30.18
N ASN A 520 -6.71 23.45 30.59
CA ASN A 520 -6.32 24.57 29.73
C ASN A 520 -5.00 24.35 28.95
N LEU A 521 -4.65 23.09 28.70
CA LEU A 521 -3.44 22.63 28.03
C LEU A 521 -3.81 21.60 26.94
N ASP A 522 -3.07 21.58 25.83
CA ASP A 522 -3.26 20.71 24.67
C ASP A 522 -2.69 19.30 24.88
N LEU A 523 -3.04 18.68 26.00
CA LEU A 523 -2.48 17.40 26.41
C LEU A 523 -3.03 16.24 25.55
N HIS A 524 -2.16 15.64 24.76
CA HIS A 524 -2.42 14.46 23.94
C HIS A 524 -1.85 13.19 24.57
N LEU A 525 -2.46 12.04 24.26
CA LEU A 525 -1.92 10.71 24.55
C LEU A 525 -1.26 10.18 23.27
N ASP A 526 0.07 10.25 23.22
CA ASP A 526 0.88 9.72 22.11
C ASP A 526 0.82 8.19 22.08
N GLY A 527 0.75 7.52 23.24
CA GLY A 527 0.80 6.07 23.29
C GLY A 527 0.77 5.43 24.68
N ARG A 528 0.85 4.11 24.70
CA ARG A 528 0.95 3.27 25.92
C ARG A 528 2.06 2.26 25.79
N GLU A 529 2.88 2.11 26.81
CA GLU A 529 3.95 1.12 26.87
C GLU A 529 3.56 -0.07 27.75
N TYR A 530 3.54 -1.27 27.19
CA TYR A 530 3.36 -2.52 27.93
C TYR A 530 4.72 -3.15 28.20
N MET A 531 4.99 -3.58 29.43
CA MET A 531 6.19 -4.36 29.74
C MET A 531 5.89 -5.83 29.47
N ASP A 532 6.58 -6.45 28.51
CA ASP A 532 6.42 -7.89 28.29
C ASP A 532 7.25 -8.67 29.32
N THR A 533 6.55 -9.53 30.05
CA THR A 533 7.13 -10.46 31.04
C THR A 533 7.09 -11.92 30.55
N SER A 534 6.49 -12.17 29.39
CA SER A 534 6.40 -13.49 28.76
C SER A 534 7.74 -13.84 28.09
N SER A 535 8.14 -15.10 28.15
CA SER A 535 9.12 -15.67 27.22
C SER A 535 8.43 -16.18 25.95
N ASP A 536 9.17 -16.31 24.84
CA ASP A 536 8.62 -16.80 23.56
C ASP A 536 7.95 -18.18 23.69
N VAL A 537 8.47 -19.02 24.61
CA VAL A 537 7.94 -20.34 24.94
C VAL A 537 6.57 -20.26 25.62
N GLU A 538 6.36 -19.27 26.49
CA GLU A 538 5.07 -19.04 27.14
C GLU A 538 4.04 -18.46 26.15
N ASP A 539 4.49 -17.66 25.17
CA ASP A 539 3.65 -17.18 24.07
C ASP A 539 3.15 -18.33 23.17
N GLU A 540 4.01 -19.29 22.77
CA GLU A 540 3.58 -20.47 22.01
C GLU A 540 2.61 -21.36 22.81
N VAL A 541 2.92 -21.64 24.08
CA VAL A 541 2.05 -22.44 24.96
C VAL A 541 0.70 -21.75 25.17
N ARG A 542 0.69 -20.42 25.32
CA ARG A 542 -0.54 -19.62 25.45
C ARG A 542 -1.40 -19.68 24.18
N ASP A 543 -0.82 -19.58 23.00
CA ASP A 543 -1.56 -19.66 21.72
C ASP A 543 -2.17 -21.06 21.46
N VAL A 544 -1.54 -22.13 21.96
CA VAL A 544 -2.12 -23.49 21.95
C VAL A 544 -3.29 -23.64 22.92
N LEU A 545 -3.17 -23.08 24.14
CA LEU A 545 -4.22 -23.11 25.16
C LEU A 545 -5.43 -22.24 24.78
N LEU A 546 -5.20 -21.08 24.17
CA LEU A 546 -6.25 -20.14 23.73
C LEU A 546 -7.23 -20.75 22.71
N GLN A 547 -6.80 -21.75 21.93
CA GLN A 547 -7.64 -22.41 20.92
C GLN A 547 -8.65 -23.41 21.51
N HIS A 548 -8.47 -23.86 22.76
CA HIS A 548 -9.16 -25.04 23.31
C HIS A 548 -10.03 -24.79 24.54
N ASN A 549 -10.22 -23.52 24.93
CA ASN A 549 -11.15 -23.12 26.01
C ASN A 549 -10.86 -23.85 27.35
N VAL A 550 -9.57 -23.97 27.67
CA VAL A 550 -9.02 -24.89 28.67
C VAL A 550 -9.30 -24.42 30.11
N VAL A 551 -9.61 -25.37 30.98
CA VAL A 551 -9.64 -25.21 32.44
C VAL A 551 -8.35 -25.76 33.07
N ASP A 552 -7.95 -25.22 34.22
CA ASP A 552 -6.82 -25.75 34.99
C ASP A 552 -7.10 -27.14 35.60
N MET A 553 -6.12 -27.72 36.30
CA MET A 553 -6.29 -29.03 36.95
C MET A 553 -7.25 -29.02 38.16
N GLN A 554 -7.78 -27.86 38.53
CA GLN A 554 -8.81 -27.64 39.54
C GLN A 554 -10.20 -27.35 38.91
N GLY A 555 -10.29 -27.29 37.57
CA GLY A 555 -11.52 -27.01 36.83
C GLY A 555 -11.90 -25.54 36.78
N GLN A 556 -11.02 -24.61 37.16
CA GLN A 556 -11.25 -23.18 36.94
C GLN A 556 -10.91 -22.79 35.49
N PRO A 557 -11.67 -21.88 34.84
CA PRO A 557 -11.27 -21.33 33.56
C PRO A 557 -9.97 -20.53 33.73
N VAL A 558 -8.99 -20.75 32.84
CA VAL A 558 -7.72 -20.00 32.88
C VAL A 558 -8.03 -18.51 32.63
N ILE A 559 -7.91 -17.70 33.69
CA ILE A 559 -8.24 -16.28 33.65
C ILE A 559 -7.19 -15.54 32.82
N ARG A 560 -7.65 -14.62 31.97
CA ARG A 560 -6.77 -13.74 31.19
C ARG A 560 -5.95 -12.85 32.13
N GLU A 561 -4.63 -13.02 32.13
CA GLU A 561 -3.76 -11.93 32.55
C GLU A 561 -3.71 -10.90 31.42
N GLU A 562 -4.42 -9.78 31.61
CA GLU A 562 -4.34 -8.65 30.69
C GLU A 562 -2.94 -8.04 30.76
N ARG A 563 -2.29 -7.85 29.60
CA ARG A 563 -0.99 -7.18 29.51
C ARG A 563 -1.09 -5.82 30.20
N ARG A 564 -0.41 -5.66 31.34
CA ARG A 564 -0.41 -4.41 32.10
C ARG A 564 0.33 -3.33 31.33
N VAL A 565 -0.32 -2.18 31.20
CA VAL A 565 0.36 -0.95 30.78
C VAL A 565 1.35 -0.60 31.89
N SER A 566 2.61 -0.38 31.54
CA SER A 566 3.62 0.16 32.45
C SER A 566 3.58 1.68 32.45
N HIS A 567 3.54 2.31 31.27
CA HIS A 567 3.58 3.76 31.11
C HIS A 567 2.55 4.25 30.08
N TYR A 568 2.12 5.49 30.25
CA TYR A 568 1.44 6.30 29.23
C TYR A 568 2.43 7.35 28.72
N LEU A 569 2.46 7.55 27.41
CA LEU A 569 3.24 8.59 26.75
C LEU A 569 2.27 9.72 26.39
N PHE A 570 2.48 10.91 26.94
CA PHE A 570 1.70 12.10 26.62
C PHE A 570 2.57 13.16 25.96
N SER A 571 1.98 14.02 25.13
CA SER A 571 2.63 15.26 24.67
C SER A 571 1.74 16.48 24.88
N TYR A 572 2.36 17.66 24.96
CA TYR A 572 1.69 18.96 24.98
C TYR A 572 2.62 20.02 24.37
N THR A 573 2.09 21.20 24.04
CA THR A 573 2.87 22.36 23.59
C THR A 573 3.11 23.29 24.77
N ASP A 574 4.37 23.57 25.12
CA ASP A 574 4.69 24.47 26.24
C ASP A 574 4.31 25.92 25.89
N PRO A 575 3.37 26.55 26.62
CA PRO A 575 2.90 27.91 26.32
C PRO A 575 3.95 29.00 26.51
N ARG A 576 5.14 28.68 27.05
CA ARG A 576 6.24 29.63 27.27
C ARG A 576 7.13 29.83 26.03
N ASN A 577 7.27 28.80 25.19
CA ASN A 577 8.19 28.80 24.04
C ASN A 577 7.63 28.14 22.76
N GLY A 578 6.51 27.42 22.83
CA GLY A 578 5.92 26.72 21.69
C GLY A 578 6.56 25.37 21.36
N GLU A 579 7.46 24.85 22.19
CA GLU A 579 8.08 23.53 21.99
C GLU A 579 7.13 22.40 22.41
N ARG A 580 7.13 21.29 21.68
CA ARG A 580 6.37 20.09 22.06
C ARG A 580 7.15 19.28 23.10
N VAL A 581 6.60 19.19 24.31
CA VAL A 581 7.17 18.43 25.42
C VAL A 581 6.50 17.05 25.48
N GLN A 582 7.30 15.99 25.64
CA GLN A 582 6.80 14.63 25.90
C GLN A 582 6.98 14.22 27.36
N LEU A 583 5.99 13.54 27.91
CA LEU A 583 5.93 13.01 29.28
C LEU A 583 5.74 11.50 29.26
N ARG A 584 6.67 10.77 29.89
CA ARG A 584 6.57 9.32 30.13
C ARG A 584 6.11 9.08 31.57
N VAL A 585 4.91 8.50 31.75
CA VAL A 585 4.20 8.48 33.04
C VAL A 585 3.75 7.06 33.43
N GLU A 586 4.23 6.57 34.58
CA GLU A 586 3.84 5.28 35.19
C GLU A 586 2.31 5.09 35.31
N GLU A 587 1.82 3.84 35.18
CA GLU A 587 0.40 3.49 35.09
C GLU A 587 -0.46 4.15 36.19
N ASP A 588 -0.07 3.98 37.45
CA ASP A 588 -0.81 4.48 38.61
C ASP A 588 -0.85 6.01 38.65
N ARG A 589 0.21 6.71 38.20
CA ARG A 589 0.24 8.18 38.11
C ARG A 589 -0.60 8.71 36.96
N ALA A 590 -0.59 8.02 35.81
CA ALA A 590 -1.47 8.35 34.69
C ALA A 590 -2.94 8.13 35.05
N ARG A 591 -3.28 7.02 35.71
CA ARG A 591 -4.66 6.65 36.10
C ARG A 591 -5.24 7.47 37.25
N SER A 592 -4.40 8.00 38.15
CA SER A 592 -4.80 8.96 39.18
C SER A 592 -4.87 10.39 38.67
N GLY A 593 -4.12 10.71 37.61
CA GLY A 593 -3.87 12.09 37.14
C GLY A 593 -2.84 12.85 37.97
N ASP A 594 -2.18 12.19 38.93
CA ASP A 594 -1.16 12.78 39.83
C ASP A 594 0.18 13.08 39.12
N PHE A 595 0.22 12.99 37.79
CA PHE A 595 1.31 13.55 36.97
C PHE A 595 1.10 15.03 36.64
N LEU A 596 -0.15 15.51 36.59
CA LEU A 596 -0.48 16.89 36.26
C LEU A 596 0.03 17.88 37.31
N ASP A 597 -0.01 17.52 38.60
CA ASP A 597 0.56 18.35 39.68
C ASP A 597 2.10 18.45 39.64
N ALA A 598 2.76 17.68 38.75
CA ALA A 598 4.21 17.73 38.52
C ALA A 598 4.58 18.41 37.18
N VAL A 599 3.60 18.94 36.45
CA VAL A 599 3.81 19.74 35.23
C VAL A 599 4.00 21.21 35.64
N ASP A 600 5.26 21.65 35.74
CA ASP A 600 5.63 23.01 36.13
C ASP A 600 5.36 24.02 34.99
N LEU A 601 4.07 24.35 34.83
CA LEU A 601 3.56 25.36 33.91
C LEU A 601 2.82 26.47 34.67
N PRO A 602 3.27 27.74 34.58
CA PRO A 602 2.59 28.84 35.24
C PRO A 602 1.22 29.10 34.58
N GLY A 603 0.15 28.93 35.34
CA GLY A 603 -1.23 29.14 34.88
C GLY A 603 -1.97 27.87 34.41
N LEU A 604 -1.46 26.67 34.72
CA LEU A 604 -2.18 25.41 34.49
C LEU A 604 -3.47 25.34 35.33
N GLU A 605 -4.63 25.17 34.68
CA GLU A 605 -5.96 25.11 35.31
C GLU A 605 -6.65 23.78 35.02
N PHE A 606 -6.95 23.02 36.08
CA PHE A 606 -7.82 21.85 36.06
C PHE A 606 -8.47 21.60 37.43
N ASP A 607 -9.48 20.73 37.47
CA ASP A 607 -10.07 20.26 38.72
C ASP A 607 -9.12 19.23 39.39
N HIS A 608 -8.32 19.69 40.36
CA HIS A 608 -7.39 18.85 41.13
C HIS A 608 -8.08 17.78 41.99
N SER A 609 -9.43 17.76 42.09
CA SER A 609 -10.12 16.67 42.78
C SER A 609 -9.89 15.33 42.08
N LYS A 610 -9.99 14.23 42.82
CA LYS A 610 -9.85 12.88 42.26
C LYS A 610 -10.82 12.63 41.09
N THR A 611 -12.02 13.23 41.12
CA THR A 611 -13.00 13.15 40.04
C THR A 611 -12.59 14.00 38.83
N GLY A 612 -12.07 15.20 39.05
CA GLY A 612 -11.56 16.09 38.00
C GLY A 612 -10.38 15.48 37.24
N LYS A 613 -9.32 15.09 37.96
CA LYS A 613 -8.16 14.37 37.40
C LYS A 613 -8.56 13.14 36.58
N THR A 614 -9.53 12.36 37.06
CA THR A 614 -10.06 11.20 36.31
C THR A 614 -10.73 11.62 34.99
N LYS A 615 -11.47 12.74 34.98
CA LYS A 615 -12.06 13.29 33.74
C LYS A 615 -11.01 13.81 32.77
N VAL A 616 -9.89 14.38 33.24
CA VAL A 616 -8.81 14.82 32.35
C VAL A 616 -8.30 13.62 31.54
N LEU A 617 -8.03 12.49 32.19
CA LEU A 617 -7.60 11.28 31.49
C LEU A 617 -8.69 10.71 30.55
N GLU A 618 -9.97 10.76 30.94
CA GLU A 618 -11.11 10.39 30.10
C GLU A 618 -11.16 11.25 28.81
N ALA A 619 -11.00 12.57 28.96
CA ALA A 619 -11.03 13.54 27.87
C ALA A 619 -9.82 13.42 26.93
N VAL A 620 -8.60 13.34 27.48
CA VAL A 620 -7.35 13.17 26.74
C VAL A 620 -7.40 11.90 25.86
N ARG A 621 -7.94 10.79 26.39
CA ARG A 621 -8.14 9.54 25.63
C ARG A 621 -9.19 9.66 24.52
N GLN A 622 -10.18 10.55 24.66
CA GLN A 622 -11.23 10.72 23.64
C GLN A 622 -10.80 11.64 22.49
N ILE A 623 -9.96 12.65 22.77
CA ILE A 623 -9.40 13.52 21.72
C ILE A 623 -8.21 12.86 21.00
N SER A 624 -7.43 12.03 21.70
CA SER A 624 -6.20 11.40 21.16
C SER A 624 -6.50 10.03 20.53
N LYS A 625 -7.15 10.06 19.36
CA LYS A 625 -7.59 8.84 18.65
C LYS A 625 -6.43 8.06 18.03
N ASP A 626 -5.30 8.73 17.80
CA ASP A 626 -4.15 8.22 17.06
C ASP A 626 -3.05 7.62 17.97
N SER A 627 -3.36 7.37 19.26
CA SER A 627 -2.40 6.87 20.25
C SER A 627 -1.84 5.49 19.89
N VAL A 628 -0.51 5.35 19.84
CA VAL A 628 0.17 4.11 19.43
C VAL A 628 0.58 3.27 20.65
N ASP A 629 0.24 1.99 20.63
CA ASP A 629 0.61 1.04 21.68
C ASP A 629 1.99 0.42 21.38
N HIS A 630 2.95 0.61 22.30
CA HIS A 630 4.31 0.10 22.23
C HIS A 630 4.53 -1.06 23.22
N VAL A 631 5.28 -2.09 22.82
CA VAL A 631 5.68 -3.19 23.73
C VAL A 631 7.16 -3.06 24.04
N GLN A 632 7.49 -2.87 25.32
CA GLN A 632 8.86 -2.90 25.83
C GLN A 632 9.23 -4.33 26.23
N TYR A 633 10.10 -4.94 25.44
CA TYR A 633 10.69 -6.25 25.74
C TYR A 633 11.82 -6.11 26.76
N ARG A 634 11.89 -7.03 27.73
CA ARG A 634 13.07 -7.16 28.61
C ARG A 634 14.26 -7.64 27.79
N GLY A 635 15.18 -6.74 27.46
CA GLY A 635 16.43 -7.08 26.80
C GLY A 635 17.31 -7.99 27.66
N THR A 636 17.31 -9.29 27.36
CA THR A 636 18.45 -10.16 27.70
C THR A 636 19.68 -9.63 26.96
N GLY A 637 20.77 -9.39 27.70
CA GLY A 637 21.78 -8.39 27.31
C GLY A 637 22.72 -8.78 26.16
N TRP A 638 23.61 -7.82 25.87
CA TRP A 638 24.64 -7.77 24.80
C TRP A 638 24.14 -7.40 23.40
N ARG A 639 24.43 -6.16 23.01
CA ARG A 639 24.76 -5.80 21.63
C ARG A 639 26.26 -5.55 21.56
N LEU A 640 26.87 -5.84 20.41
CA LEU A 640 28.28 -5.55 20.12
C LEU A 640 28.33 -4.25 19.31
N ASP A 641 29.14 -3.30 19.78
CA ASP A 641 29.42 -1.95 19.27
C ASP A 641 28.24 -0.97 19.03
N PRO A 642 28.30 0.24 19.63
CA PRO A 642 27.47 1.38 19.26
C PRO A 642 28.31 2.49 18.58
N THR A 643 28.02 2.77 17.31
CA THR A 643 28.44 3.97 16.57
C THR A 643 27.30 4.45 15.68
#